data_AF-A0A7Y5G830-F1
#
_entry.id   AF-A0A7Y5G830-F1
#
_cell.length_a   1.000
_cell.length_b   1.000
_cell.length_c   1.000
_cell.angle_alpha   90.00
_cell.angle_beta   90.00
_cell.angle_gamma   90.00
#
_symmetry.space_group_name_H-M   'P 1'
#
loop_
_entity.id
_entity.type
_entity.pdbx_description
1 polymer ?
#
loop_
_entity_poly.entity_id
_entity_poly.type
_entity_poly.pdbx_seq_one_letter_code
_entity_poly.pdbx_strand_id
1 'polypeptide(L)'
;MLYGQKRKTRTARTSDKIITVALDGSGQFSSIQEAIDFAEFNSRIKIKSGVYYETLMLKSFVNIDGEGIGKTVIVSGGDKPILQAYNLSGGLVTDLSFEFTKPTSVPVFSARYSTFSIEKCSFRFGTYGADISSASSVQMRQCTLANNSIAGVRVDKRSTGTVSGGLIFNNGGDGIQLIAYASSSVEHNTIRDNAGHGIFLDKNSVNRVSGNYIYDNGKNGIHVAGKASPILRNNTILKNGKDSSAIFGYGIFISNTVSLTLINNNIVKNKFGIGVANARDVQLSYNNVWQNKNDNYVNINPHTTDVSVDPKFVNELQNDFRIDTSSALYVSGEKKLSIGADYDFVKSQNKQRTDYLKTQATKELARGNWYLAYQAAQEIISIDKDDQEGKILLKKSGSELAGHYITQAQDEFESGNTNLANNFLRMAFTYDPESSEGKALKNRIDEQSRLDQFKFFGVLALAIGGTFGLGFWARKRIQVGELRRQAKWWLDDAEEHVELARGAESEKHAPDDMKLAVDQFKEAQAAFARKDYEMCDRHCSETVRLANRAREAADRYKQVRKDALFEVSNAESEMRSFRESDIFSRFADDAKELGFYLERAQDALIHHQFVLAKEIAEDIQNSIRRFKENYHKERESEVLKLIEQSEELIIAALASNTSADIIMAVIDFKAELELLKTGFQNGQITVEEAKPQIVQIKDFIDEVLRIGSSEETAPRTGRKKTFYEILGVKEDATVEQIKSVYRKLSMIYHPDMNASDELGIAGDNRFKEIQEAYEALMTEKAGK
;
A
#
# COMPACT_ATOMS: atom_id res chain seq x y z
N MET A 1 -21.44 41.91 51.04
CA MET A 1 -22.73 41.84 50.31
C MET A 1 -22.46 41.27 48.92
N LEU A 2 -22.73 39.97 48.71
CA LEU A 2 -22.73 39.34 47.39
C LEU A 2 -23.98 38.47 47.33
N TYR A 3 -25.04 39.02 46.75
CA TYR A 3 -26.30 38.33 46.50
C TYR A 3 -26.19 37.56 45.18
N GLY A 4 -26.65 36.31 45.21
CA GLY A 4 -26.44 35.35 44.13
C GLY A 4 -27.27 35.58 42.86
N GLN A 5 -26.82 34.92 41.79
CA GLN A 5 -27.72 34.36 40.80
C GLN A 5 -27.42 32.87 40.67
N LYS A 6 -28.42 32.07 41.05
CA LYS A 6 -28.51 30.64 40.78
C LYS A 6 -28.28 30.41 39.27
N ARG A 7 -27.17 29.74 38.92
CA ARG A 7 -27.03 29.10 37.61
C ARG A 7 -28.18 28.09 37.49
N LYS A 8 -29.18 28.40 36.66
CA LYS A 8 -30.10 27.40 36.14
C LYS A 8 -29.25 26.40 35.36
N THR A 9 -28.99 25.24 35.95
CA THR A 9 -28.61 24.03 35.23
C THR A 9 -29.78 23.69 34.31
N ARG A 10 -29.74 24.23 33.10
CA ARG A 10 -30.59 23.79 32.00
C ARG A 10 -30.10 22.40 31.67
N THR A 11 -30.77 21.39 32.22
CA THR A 11 -30.63 20.00 31.78
C THR A 11 -30.74 20.01 30.26
N ALA A 12 -29.65 19.68 29.58
CA ALA A 12 -29.65 19.51 28.14
C ALA A 12 -30.62 18.37 27.85
N ARG A 13 -31.82 18.70 27.38
CA ARG A 13 -32.66 17.73 26.69
C ARG A 13 -31.82 17.24 25.51
N THR A 14 -31.27 16.05 25.64
CA THR A 14 -30.71 15.26 24.55
C THR A 14 -31.84 15.00 23.55
N SER A 15 -31.94 15.86 22.56
CA SER A 15 -32.83 15.69 21.43
C SER A 15 -32.02 14.95 20.36
N ASP A 16 -32.16 13.62 20.30
CA ASP A 16 -31.73 12.79 19.17
C ASP A 16 -32.73 12.94 18.01
N LYS A 17 -33.09 14.19 17.69
CA LYS A 17 -34.11 14.46 16.68
C LYS A 17 -33.54 14.14 15.31
N ILE A 18 -34.21 13.21 14.63
CA ILE A 18 -33.91 12.84 13.25
C ILE A 18 -34.70 13.79 12.33
N ILE A 19 -33.96 14.50 11.49
CA ILE A 19 -34.48 15.36 10.42
C ILE A 19 -34.20 14.65 9.10
N THR A 20 -35.18 14.58 8.20
CA THR A 20 -35.02 13.92 6.90
C THR A 20 -35.06 14.91 5.77
N VAL A 21 -34.15 14.76 4.80
CA VAL A 21 -34.07 15.59 3.59
C VAL A 21 -34.23 14.69 2.38
N ALA A 22 -35.18 14.99 1.48
CA ALA A 22 -35.37 14.25 0.24
C ALA A 22 -35.98 15.14 -0.86
N LEU A 23 -35.50 14.97 -2.10
CA LEU A 23 -35.96 15.75 -3.26
C LEU A 23 -37.35 15.32 -3.75
N ASP A 24 -37.76 14.08 -3.48
CA ASP A 24 -39.03 13.48 -3.91
C ASP A 24 -40.22 13.83 -3.00
N GLY A 25 -40.01 14.69 -2.01
CA GLY A 25 -41.03 15.08 -1.03
C GLY A 25 -41.25 14.06 0.11
N SER A 26 -40.49 12.96 0.17
CA SER A 26 -40.55 12.00 1.29
C SER A 26 -39.85 12.51 2.56
N GLY A 27 -39.05 13.57 2.45
CA GLY A 27 -38.33 14.21 3.55
C GLY A 27 -39.13 15.34 4.20
N GLN A 28 -38.77 15.68 5.45
CA GLN A 28 -39.29 16.88 6.12
C GLN A 28 -38.86 18.18 5.41
N PHE A 29 -37.69 18.15 4.78
CA PHE A 29 -37.14 19.24 3.98
C PHE A 29 -36.73 18.72 2.59
N SER A 30 -36.74 19.59 1.59
CA SER A 30 -36.12 19.34 0.29
C SER A 30 -34.73 19.98 0.18
N SER A 31 -34.47 21.06 0.94
CA SER A 31 -33.15 21.69 1.07
C SER A 31 -32.37 21.15 2.26
N ILE A 32 -31.09 20.89 2.06
CA ILE A 32 -30.17 20.49 3.12
C ILE A 32 -29.87 21.70 4.03
N GLN A 33 -29.65 22.88 3.46
CA GLN A 33 -29.35 24.07 4.27
C GLN A 33 -30.52 24.43 5.20
N GLU A 34 -31.76 24.39 4.72
CA GLU A 34 -32.94 24.64 5.57
C GLU A 34 -33.03 23.65 6.74
N ALA A 35 -32.70 22.37 6.49
CA ALA A 35 -32.63 21.37 7.55
C ALA A 35 -31.53 21.67 8.58
N ILE A 36 -30.37 22.17 8.14
CA ILE A 36 -29.28 22.60 9.04
C ILE A 36 -29.71 23.81 9.88
N ASP A 37 -30.36 24.78 9.27
CA ASP A 37 -30.83 25.99 9.96
C ASP A 37 -31.86 25.63 11.03
N PHE A 38 -32.78 24.72 10.71
CA PHE A 38 -33.80 24.19 11.61
C PHE A 38 -33.23 23.30 12.73
N ALA A 39 -32.12 22.59 12.48
CA ALA A 39 -31.56 21.61 13.40
C ALA A 39 -31.22 22.20 14.78
N GLU A 40 -31.64 21.51 15.84
CA GLU A 40 -31.25 21.84 17.21
C GLU A 40 -29.94 21.12 17.59
N PHE A 41 -29.37 21.48 18.74
CA PHE A 41 -28.17 20.83 19.29
C PHE A 41 -28.29 19.29 19.27
N ASN A 42 -27.26 18.60 18.78
CA ASN A 42 -27.18 17.14 18.63
C ASN A 42 -28.19 16.49 17.66
N SER A 43 -28.95 17.29 16.88
CA SER A 43 -29.83 16.73 15.86
C SER A 43 -29.04 15.97 14.79
N ARG A 44 -29.69 14.98 14.17
CA ARG A 44 -29.14 14.19 13.07
C ARG A 44 -29.96 14.40 11.81
N ILE A 45 -29.33 14.92 10.76
CA ILE A 45 -29.92 15.14 9.45
C ILE A 45 -29.59 13.95 8.57
N LYS A 46 -30.60 13.22 8.11
CA LYS A 46 -30.48 12.11 7.16
C LYS A 46 -30.90 12.58 5.78
N ILE A 47 -29.98 12.54 4.83
CA ILE A 47 -30.18 13.02 3.47
C ILE A 47 -30.33 11.80 2.55
N LYS A 48 -31.45 11.74 1.81
CA LYS A 48 -31.69 10.69 0.82
C LYS A 48 -30.74 10.82 -0.37
N SER A 49 -30.60 9.72 -1.11
CA SER A 49 -29.88 9.73 -2.38
C SER A 49 -30.48 10.78 -3.33
N GLY A 50 -29.62 11.50 -4.05
CA GLY A 50 -30.02 12.60 -4.91
C GLY A 50 -28.87 13.56 -5.19
N VAL A 51 -29.09 14.45 -6.15
CA VAL A 51 -28.17 15.54 -6.51
C VAL A 51 -28.77 16.86 -6.02
N TYR A 52 -28.11 17.48 -5.05
CA TYR A 52 -28.53 18.69 -4.36
C TYR A 52 -27.68 19.87 -4.83
N TYR A 53 -28.32 20.88 -5.43
CA TYR A 53 -27.62 22.07 -5.93
C TYR A 53 -27.59 23.18 -4.87
N GLU A 54 -26.66 23.08 -3.93
CA GLU A 54 -26.62 23.91 -2.73
C GLU A 54 -25.19 24.17 -2.25
N THR A 55 -25.04 25.11 -1.31
CA THR A 55 -23.85 25.24 -0.47
C THR A 55 -24.25 25.17 0.99
N LEU A 56 -23.48 24.48 1.81
CA LEU A 56 -23.79 24.16 3.19
C LEU A 56 -22.92 24.96 4.17
N MET A 57 -23.56 25.74 5.04
CA MET A 57 -22.96 26.35 6.21
C MET A 57 -23.28 25.49 7.44
N LEU A 58 -22.25 24.86 8.00
CA LEU A 58 -22.40 23.93 9.11
C LEU A 58 -22.77 24.65 10.42
N LYS A 59 -23.53 23.93 11.25
CA LYS A 59 -23.98 24.37 12.57
C LYS A 59 -23.42 23.46 13.66
N SER A 60 -22.93 24.05 14.74
CA SER A 60 -22.21 23.30 15.80
C SER A 60 -23.07 22.20 16.39
N PHE A 61 -22.47 21.03 16.58
CA PHE A 61 -23.09 19.83 17.15
C PHE A 61 -24.27 19.27 16.32
N VAL A 62 -24.35 19.58 15.03
CA VAL A 62 -25.29 18.93 14.11
C VAL A 62 -24.55 17.82 13.36
N ASN A 63 -25.19 16.64 13.28
CA ASN A 63 -24.68 15.50 12.52
C ASN A 63 -25.43 15.40 11.19
N ILE A 64 -24.71 15.14 10.10
CA ILE A 64 -25.24 15.07 8.74
C ILE A 64 -24.80 13.75 8.12
N ASP A 65 -25.76 12.91 7.75
CA ASP A 65 -25.53 11.61 7.14
C ASP A 65 -26.17 11.56 5.75
N GLY A 66 -25.37 11.26 4.72
CA GLY A 66 -25.86 10.84 3.40
C GLY A 66 -26.08 9.33 3.30
N GLU A 67 -26.51 8.88 2.11
CA GLU A 67 -26.69 7.44 1.81
C GLU A 67 -25.47 6.81 1.12
N GLY A 68 -24.41 7.59 0.87
CA GLY A 68 -23.13 7.11 0.36
C GLY A 68 -22.48 8.03 -0.67
N ILE A 69 -21.17 7.87 -0.83
CA ILE A 69 -20.38 8.49 -1.91
C ILE A 69 -21.00 8.12 -3.28
N GLY A 70 -21.18 9.11 -4.15
CA GLY A 70 -21.82 8.98 -5.46
C GLY A 70 -23.34 8.84 -5.44
N LYS A 71 -23.96 8.66 -4.26
CA LYS A 71 -25.41 8.55 -4.11
C LYS A 71 -26.06 9.84 -3.62
N THR A 72 -25.47 10.46 -2.61
CA THR A 72 -25.89 11.78 -2.11
C THR A 72 -24.82 12.79 -2.49
N VAL A 73 -25.09 13.58 -3.53
CA VAL A 73 -24.13 14.49 -4.14
C VAL A 73 -24.59 15.93 -3.98
N ILE A 74 -23.72 16.79 -3.44
CA ILE A 74 -23.94 18.23 -3.32
C ILE A 74 -23.09 18.94 -4.37
N VAL A 75 -23.75 19.73 -5.21
CA VAL A 75 -23.16 20.40 -6.37
C VAL A 75 -23.27 21.91 -6.26
N SER A 76 -22.22 22.63 -6.65
CA SER A 76 -22.19 24.09 -6.67
C SER A 76 -21.54 24.66 -7.95
N GLY A 77 -21.85 25.91 -8.26
CA GLY A 77 -21.32 26.65 -9.41
C GLY A 77 -19.93 27.27 -9.23
N GLY A 78 -19.43 27.37 -7.99
CA GLY A 78 -18.05 27.80 -7.73
C GLY A 78 -17.83 29.16 -7.07
N ASP A 79 -18.88 29.87 -6.64
CA ASP A 79 -18.71 31.22 -6.05
C ASP A 79 -18.15 31.21 -4.63
N LYS A 80 -18.34 30.11 -3.90
CA LYS A 80 -17.94 29.91 -2.49
C LYS A 80 -17.81 28.41 -2.19
N PRO A 81 -17.13 28.04 -1.09
CA PRO A 81 -16.97 26.63 -0.74
C PRO A 81 -18.32 25.93 -0.59
N ILE A 82 -18.40 24.69 -1.05
CA ILE A 82 -19.62 23.88 -0.93
C ILE A 82 -19.88 23.59 0.53
N LEU A 83 -18.86 23.16 1.28
CA LEU A 83 -18.95 22.92 2.71
C LEU A 83 -18.18 24.00 3.49
N GLN A 84 -18.87 24.69 4.39
CA GLN A 84 -18.32 25.83 5.14
C GLN A 84 -18.46 25.57 6.63
N ALA A 85 -17.31 25.49 7.33
CA ALA A 85 -17.24 25.37 8.79
C ALA A 85 -16.54 26.60 9.37
N TYR A 86 -17.32 27.53 9.93
CA TYR A 86 -16.79 28.77 10.52
C TYR A 86 -17.23 28.91 11.97
N ASN A 87 -16.27 28.95 12.91
CA ASN A 87 -16.52 28.98 14.35
C ASN A 87 -17.36 27.77 14.84
N LEU A 88 -17.12 26.60 14.26
CA LEU A 88 -17.85 25.37 14.54
C LEU A 88 -17.25 24.64 15.76
N SER A 89 -18.10 24.13 16.65
CA SER A 89 -17.69 23.39 17.85
C SER A 89 -18.35 22.01 17.88
N GLY A 90 -17.87 21.08 17.07
CA GLY A 90 -18.35 19.71 17.00
C GLY A 90 -19.41 19.48 15.92
N GLY A 91 -19.67 18.19 15.66
CA GLY A 91 -20.51 17.71 14.56
C GLY A 91 -19.79 16.64 13.76
N LEU A 92 -20.57 15.90 12.96
CA LEU A 92 -20.09 14.86 12.07
C LEU A 92 -20.77 15.02 10.70
N VAL A 93 -19.98 14.92 9.63
CA VAL A 93 -20.49 14.86 8.25
C VAL A 93 -20.05 13.53 7.65
N THR A 94 -20.98 12.68 7.23
CA THR A 94 -20.68 11.35 6.71
C THR A 94 -21.41 10.99 5.43
N ASP A 95 -20.76 10.19 4.57
CA ASP A 95 -21.38 9.51 3.43
C ASP A 95 -21.95 10.44 2.34
N LEU A 96 -21.24 11.54 2.03
CA LEU A 96 -21.64 12.58 1.07
C LEU A 96 -20.58 12.83 0.01
N SER A 97 -20.98 13.28 -1.19
CA SER A 97 -20.07 13.76 -2.23
C SER A 97 -20.23 15.26 -2.45
N PHE A 98 -19.13 15.99 -2.54
CA PHE A 98 -19.11 17.44 -2.76
C PHE A 98 -18.31 17.74 -4.02
N GLU A 99 -18.97 18.32 -5.03
CA GLU A 99 -18.39 18.50 -6.36
C GLU A 99 -18.75 19.88 -6.94
N PHE A 100 -17.78 20.58 -7.50
CA PHE A 100 -18.11 21.71 -8.38
C PHE A 100 -18.43 21.21 -9.79
N THR A 101 -19.32 21.92 -10.49
CA THR A 101 -19.70 21.59 -11.88
C THR A 101 -18.53 21.67 -12.88
N LYS A 102 -17.48 22.40 -12.52
CA LYS A 102 -16.23 22.55 -13.26
C LYS A 102 -15.11 22.89 -12.28
N PRO A 103 -13.83 22.74 -12.64
CA PRO A 103 -12.72 23.20 -11.81
C PRO A 103 -12.86 24.69 -11.43
N THR A 104 -12.65 25.01 -10.15
CA THR A 104 -12.81 26.38 -9.62
C THR A 104 -11.56 26.87 -8.89
N SER A 105 -11.53 28.18 -8.59
CA SER A 105 -10.53 28.83 -7.74
C SER A 105 -10.91 28.86 -6.25
N VAL A 106 -11.93 28.09 -5.86
CA VAL A 106 -12.45 28.02 -4.50
C VAL A 106 -12.28 26.60 -3.93
N PRO A 107 -11.92 26.42 -2.65
CA PRO A 107 -11.86 25.08 -2.06
C PRO A 107 -13.27 24.46 -1.95
N VAL A 108 -13.38 23.14 -2.09
CA VAL A 108 -14.66 22.42 -1.93
C VAL A 108 -15.15 22.53 -0.49
N PHE A 109 -14.24 22.27 0.45
CA PHE A 109 -14.47 22.43 1.88
C PHE A 109 -13.52 23.44 2.51
N SER A 110 -14.05 24.36 3.32
CA SER A 110 -13.30 25.39 4.04
C SER A 110 -13.63 25.36 5.53
N ALA A 111 -12.62 25.20 6.37
CA ALA A 111 -12.71 25.31 7.83
C ALA A 111 -11.88 26.47 8.37
N ARG A 112 -12.51 27.29 9.23
CA ARG A 112 -11.86 28.36 9.99
C ARG A 112 -12.36 28.37 11.43
N TYR A 113 -11.43 28.44 12.39
CA TYR A 113 -11.72 28.43 13.83
C TYR A 113 -12.69 27.32 14.25
N SER A 114 -12.58 26.16 13.62
CA SER A 114 -13.61 25.11 13.70
C SER A 114 -13.04 23.78 14.17
N THR A 115 -13.78 23.05 15.00
CA THR A 115 -13.45 21.70 15.44
C THR A 115 -14.57 20.73 15.06
N PHE A 116 -14.33 19.71 14.24
CA PHE A 116 -15.36 18.70 13.90
C PHE A 116 -14.80 17.48 13.13
N SER A 117 -15.66 16.53 12.77
CA SER A 117 -15.29 15.31 12.04
C SER A 117 -16.02 15.17 10.69
N ILE A 118 -15.32 14.60 9.72
CA ILE A 118 -15.82 14.23 8.39
C ILE A 118 -15.40 12.78 8.16
N GLU A 119 -16.33 11.93 7.74
CA GLU A 119 -16.07 10.52 7.47
C GLU A 119 -16.66 10.11 6.11
N LYS A 120 -15.97 9.28 5.33
CA LYS A 120 -16.53 8.68 4.09
C LYS A 120 -17.14 9.70 3.12
N CYS A 121 -16.51 10.86 2.98
CA CYS A 121 -16.95 11.90 2.06
C CYS A 121 -16.01 12.05 0.87
N SER A 122 -16.51 12.57 -0.25
CA SER A 122 -15.68 12.92 -1.42
C SER A 122 -15.66 14.43 -1.69
N PHE A 123 -14.50 14.96 -2.10
CA PHE A 123 -14.29 16.39 -2.37
C PHE A 123 -13.56 16.56 -3.71
N ARG A 124 -14.22 17.17 -4.71
CA ARG A 124 -13.71 17.25 -6.08
C ARG A 124 -13.88 18.63 -6.74
N PHE A 125 -12.99 18.90 -7.69
CA PHE A 125 -13.04 20.05 -8.62
C PHE A 125 -12.90 21.43 -7.96
N GLY A 126 -12.39 21.51 -6.72
CA GLY A 126 -12.03 22.78 -6.09
C GLY A 126 -10.55 23.14 -6.28
N THR A 127 -10.14 24.28 -5.73
CA THR A 127 -8.71 24.58 -5.54
C THR A 127 -8.06 23.58 -4.61
N TYR A 128 -8.70 23.40 -3.47
CA TYR A 128 -8.40 22.37 -2.50
C TYR A 128 -9.64 21.51 -2.32
N GLY A 129 -9.48 20.19 -2.18
CA GLY A 129 -10.58 19.36 -1.71
C GLY A 129 -10.99 19.79 -0.30
N ALA A 130 -10.01 19.99 0.58
CA ALA A 130 -10.20 20.50 1.93
C ALA A 130 -9.16 21.58 2.28
N ASP A 131 -9.62 22.74 2.73
CA ASP A 131 -8.79 23.82 3.28
C ASP A 131 -9.07 24.00 4.78
N ILE A 132 -8.16 23.50 5.61
CA ILE A 132 -8.25 23.55 7.08
C ILE A 132 -7.31 24.64 7.58
N SER A 133 -7.88 25.80 7.91
CA SER A 133 -7.13 27.01 8.19
C SER A 133 -7.55 27.67 9.51
N SER A 134 -6.79 28.69 9.92
CA SER A 134 -7.09 29.56 11.05
C SER A 134 -7.41 28.80 12.35
N ALA A 135 -6.42 28.10 12.90
CA ALA A 135 -6.52 27.36 14.16
C ALA A 135 -7.71 26.37 14.24
N SER A 136 -8.04 25.74 13.11
CA SER A 136 -9.08 24.70 13.06
C SER A 136 -8.52 23.32 13.47
N SER A 137 -9.40 22.44 13.93
CA SER A 137 -9.10 21.04 14.27
C SER A 137 -10.10 20.09 13.60
N VAL A 138 -9.71 19.49 12.48
CA VAL A 138 -10.63 18.66 11.67
C VAL A 138 -10.11 17.23 11.58
N GLN A 139 -10.98 16.25 11.88
CA GLN A 139 -10.73 14.85 11.62
C GLN A 139 -11.39 14.44 10.31
N MET A 140 -10.62 13.95 9.34
CA MET A 140 -11.09 13.44 8.06
C MET A 140 -10.72 11.97 7.94
N ARG A 141 -11.71 11.08 7.93
CA ARG A 141 -11.49 9.63 7.85
C ARG A 141 -12.14 9.04 6.62
N GLN A 142 -11.45 8.13 5.94
CA GLN A 142 -11.97 7.40 4.77
C GLN A 142 -12.52 8.32 3.68
N CYS A 143 -11.96 9.52 3.57
CA CYS A 143 -12.40 10.52 2.59
C CYS A 143 -11.65 10.36 1.26
N THR A 144 -12.32 10.72 0.16
CA THR A 144 -11.71 10.78 -1.18
C THR A 144 -11.51 12.23 -1.59
N LEU A 145 -10.28 12.65 -1.87
CA LEU A 145 -9.97 14.02 -2.29
C LEU A 145 -9.25 13.98 -3.63
N ALA A 146 -9.96 14.34 -4.70
CA ALA A 146 -9.48 14.09 -6.05
C ALA A 146 -9.86 15.17 -7.05
N ASN A 147 -9.07 15.29 -8.13
CA ASN A 147 -9.33 16.22 -9.23
C ASN A 147 -9.45 17.68 -8.77
N ASN A 148 -8.66 18.08 -7.76
CA ASN A 148 -8.57 19.48 -7.31
C ASN A 148 -7.37 20.16 -7.95
N SER A 149 -7.46 21.46 -8.22
CA SER A 149 -6.46 22.15 -9.05
C SER A 149 -5.12 22.38 -8.34
N ILE A 150 -5.08 22.47 -7.01
CA ILE A 150 -3.84 22.65 -6.24
C ILE A 150 -3.54 21.47 -5.34
N ALA A 151 -4.41 21.12 -4.39
CA ALA A 151 -4.14 19.97 -3.52
C ALA A 151 -5.40 19.27 -3.05
N GLY A 152 -5.27 18.00 -2.67
CA GLY A 152 -6.36 17.29 -2.00
C GLY A 152 -6.69 17.94 -0.66
N VAL A 153 -5.70 18.03 0.22
CA VAL A 153 -5.84 18.65 1.56
C VAL A 153 -4.79 19.72 1.76
N ARG A 154 -5.18 20.88 2.32
CA ARG A 154 -4.27 21.86 2.91
C ARG A 154 -4.59 22.06 4.38
N VAL A 155 -3.57 22.00 5.23
CA VAL A 155 -3.63 22.42 6.64
C VAL A 155 -2.62 23.53 6.86
N ASP A 156 -3.09 24.69 7.34
CA ASP A 156 -2.24 25.86 7.57
C ASP A 156 -2.59 26.67 8.84
N LYS A 157 -1.81 27.72 9.10
CA LYS A 157 -2.05 28.73 10.16
C LYS A 157 -2.37 28.11 11.52
N ARG A 158 -1.45 27.28 12.01
CA ARG A 158 -1.54 26.61 13.33
C ARG A 158 -2.76 25.69 13.49
N SER A 159 -3.35 25.25 12.38
CA SER A 159 -4.43 24.27 12.40
C SER A 159 -3.90 22.85 12.57
N THR A 160 -4.79 21.96 12.97
CA THR A 160 -4.53 20.53 13.14
C THR A 160 -5.49 19.73 12.26
N GLY A 161 -4.96 18.84 11.45
CA GLY A 161 -5.74 17.86 10.68
C GLY A 161 -5.39 16.45 11.11
N THR A 162 -6.38 15.56 11.21
CA THR A 162 -6.13 14.11 11.14
C THR A 162 -6.71 13.63 9.82
N VAL A 163 -5.87 13.21 8.87
CA VAL A 163 -6.31 12.67 7.58
C VAL A 163 -5.98 11.19 7.59
N SER A 164 -6.99 10.32 7.58
CA SER A 164 -6.74 8.89 7.67
C SER A 164 -7.62 7.97 6.82
N GLY A 165 -7.05 6.85 6.38
CA GLY A 165 -7.77 5.82 5.62
C GLY A 165 -8.31 6.31 4.26
N GLY A 166 -7.86 7.47 3.78
CA GLY A 166 -8.41 8.15 2.62
C GLY A 166 -7.67 7.84 1.32
N LEU A 167 -8.30 8.25 0.21
CA LEU A 167 -7.74 8.18 -1.14
C LEU A 167 -7.56 9.61 -1.67
N ILE A 168 -6.32 10.03 -1.91
CA ILE A 168 -5.96 11.38 -2.36
C ILE A 168 -5.21 11.28 -3.69
N PHE A 169 -5.85 11.68 -4.79
CA PHE A 169 -5.28 11.43 -6.12
C PHE A 169 -5.70 12.40 -7.21
N ASN A 170 -4.95 12.43 -8.31
CA ASN A 170 -5.23 13.26 -9.49
C ASN A 170 -5.43 14.75 -9.15
N ASN A 171 -4.71 15.27 -8.15
CA ASN A 171 -4.72 16.69 -7.86
C ASN A 171 -3.63 17.40 -8.68
N GLY A 172 -3.92 18.62 -9.17
CA GLY A 172 -3.04 19.40 -10.06
C GLY A 172 -1.76 19.93 -9.40
N GLY A 173 -1.64 19.81 -8.07
CA GLY A 173 -0.40 20.03 -7.32
C GLY A 173 -0.18 18.90 -6.33
N ASP A 174 0.05 19.22 -5.06
CA ASP A 174 0.41 18.22 -4.06
C ASP A 174 -0.81 17.38 -3.60
N GLY A 175 -0.63 16.15 -3.15
CA GLY A 175 -1.71 15.40 -2.52
C GLY A 175 -2.15 16.07 -1.21
N ILE A 176 -1.21 16.25 -0.28
CA ILE A 176 -1.45 16.89 1.02
C ILE A 176 -0.38 17.96 1.30
N GLN A 177 -0.82 19.15 1.72
CA GLN A 177 0.03 20.26 2.15
C GLN A 177 -0.12 20.53 3.66
N LEU A 178 0.96 20.42 4.42
CA LEU A 178 1.01 20.67 5.86
C LEU A 178 2.01 21.81 6.15
N ILE A 179 1.50 23.04 6.21
CA ILE A 179 2.33 24.24 6.20
C ILE A 179 2.00 25.20 7.34
N ALA A 180 2.84 26.21 7.54
CA ALA A 180 2.60 27.34 8.43
C ALA A 180 2.16 26.92 9.85
N TYR A 181 3.05 26.20 10.53
CA TYR A 181 2.85 25.69 11.89
C TYR A 181 1.72 24.66 12.04
N ALA A 182 1.30 24.00 10.96
CA ALA A 182 0.38 22.87 11.06
C ALA A 182 0.93 21.78 11.99
N SER A 183 0.05 21.19 12.80
CA SER A 183 0.37 20.08 13.71
C SER A 183 -0.65 18.95 13.52
N SER A 184 -0.37 18.09 12.55
CA SER A 184 -1.34 17.17 11.96
C SER A 184 -0.83 15.73 11.96
N SER A 185 -1.76 14.78 11.83
CA SER A 185 -1.46 13.38 11.56
C SER A 185 -2.01 12.96 10.19
N VAL A 186 -1.19 12.25 9.42
CA VAL A 186 -1.55 11.68 8.12
C VAL A 186 -1.29 10.18 8.18
N GLU A 187 -2.37 9.39 8.22
CA GLU A 187 -2.31 7.98 8.60
C GLU A 187 -3.04 7.05 7.64
N HIS A 188 -2.40 5.98 7.15
CA HIS A 188 -3.09 4.94 6.38
C HIS A 188 -3.81 5.44 5.12
N ASN A 189 -3.28 6.48 4.47
CA ASN A 189 -3.84 6.99 3.23
C ASN A 189 -3.15 6.38 2.02
N THR A 190 -3.88 6.32 0.91
CA THR A 190 -3.31 6.10 -0.42
C THR A 190 -3.22 7.46 -1.13
N ILE A 191 -2.02 7.91 -1.44
CA ILE A 191 -1.73 9.21 -2.02
C ILE A 191 -0.98 9.01 -3.34
N ARG A 192 -1.68 9.20 -4.46
CA ARG A 192 -1.15 8.81 -5.76
C ARG A 192 -1.52 9.72 -6.91
N ASP A 193 -0.75 9.66 -7.99
CA ASP A 193 -1.08 10.33 -9.26
C ASP A 193 -1.38 11.84 -9.11
N ASN A 194 -0.81 12.49 -8.10
CA ASN A 194 -0.87 13.95 -7.97
C ASN A 194 0.27 14.56 -8.78
N ALA A 195 0.02 15.66 -9.49
CA ALA A 195 1.02 16.26 -10.37
C ALA A 195 2.22 16.86 -9.61
N GLY A 196 2.02 17.23 -8.34
CA GLY A 196 3.04 17.71 -7.42
C GLY A 196 3.66 16.62 -6.55
N HIS A 197 3.94 16.95 -5.30
CA HIS A 197 4.41 16.01 -4.29
C HIS A 197 3.25 15.14 -3.77
N GLY A 198 3.53 13.93 -3.29
CA GLY A 198 2.52 13.20 -2.52
C GLY A 198 2.15 13.98 -1.25
N ILE A 199 3.15 14.30 -0.43
CA ILE A 199 3.00 15.15 0.77
C ILE A 199 4.06 16.24 0.77
N PHE A 200 3.63 17.48 0.97
CA PHE A 200 4.51 18.64 1.17
C PHE A 200 4.38 19.20 2.58
N LEU A 201 5.50 19.30 3.31
CA LEU A 201 5.58 19.82 4.67
C LEU A 201 6.53 21.01 4.70
N ASP A 202 6.08 22.17 5.19
CA ASP A 202 6.87 23.41 5.13
C ASP A 202 6.54 24.38 6.28
N LYS A 203 7.32 25.47 6.41
CA LYS A 203 7.08 26.63 7.29
C LYS A 203 6.80 26.23 8.75
N ASN A 204 7.79 25.60 9.38
CA ASN A 204 7.81 25.22 10.79
C ASN A 204 6.67 24.28 11.21
N SER A 205 6.16 23.46 10.31
CA SER A 205 5.11 22.48 10.64
C SER A 205 5.69 21.27 11.40
N VAL A 206 4.90 20.68 12.30
CA VAL A 206 5.32 19.57 13.19
C VAL A 206 4.28 18.47 13.09
N ASN A 207 4.51 17.52 12.20
CA ASN A 207 3.49 16.54 11.81
C ASN A 207 3.94 15.11 12.01
N ARG A 208 2.97 14.19 12.09
CA ARG A 208 3.18 12.74 12.04
C ARG A 208 2.66 12.21 10.71
N VAL A 209 3.47 11.43 10.02
CA VAL A 209 3.10 10.79 8.76
C VAL A 209 3.42 9.32 8.87
N SER A 210 2.39 8.47 8.90
CA SER A 210 2.59 7.04 9.09
C SER A 210 1.63 6.09 8.39
N GLY A 211 2.13 4.92 7.99
CA GLY A 211 1.30 3.88 7.42
C GLY A 211 0.76 4.22 6.02
N ASN A 212 1.29 5.24 5.33
CA ASN A 212 0.75 5.70 4.06
C ASN A 212 1.40 4.98 2.87
N TYR A 213 0.60 4.75 1.84
CA TYR A 213 1.02 4.37 0.50
C TYR A 213 1.13 5.63 -0.36
N ILE A 214 2.34 5.99 -0.78
CA ILE A 214 2.61 7.22 -1.53
C ILE A 214 3.32 6.87 -2.83
N TYR A 215 2.62 6.91 -3.94
CA TYR A 215 3.17 6.42 -5.19
C TYR A 215 2.74 7.18 -6.43
N ASP A 216 3.52 7.07 -7.49
CA ASP A 216 3.15 7.59 -8.80
C ASP A 216 2.83 9.09 -8.84
N ASN A 217 3.34 9.88 -7.89
CA ASN A 217 3.20 11.33 -7.90
C ASN A 217 4.26 11.97 -8.82
N GLY A 218 3.93 13.13 -9.38
CA GLY A 218 4.74 13.83 -10.37
C GLY A 218 6.10 14.26 -9.83
N LYS A 219 6.17 14.76 -8.60
CA LYS A 219 7.41 15.18 -7.95
C LYS A 219 7.85 14.16 -6.88
N ASN A 220 8.39 14.63 -5.77
CA ASN A 220 8.81 13.75 -4.66
C ASN A 220 7.61 13.07 -3.99
N GLY A 221 7.79 11.87 -3.45
CA GLY A 221 6.79 11.22 -2.61
C GLY A 221 6.47 12.08 -1.38
N ILE A 222 7.50 12.40 -0.58
CA ILE A 222 7.42 13.35 0.52
C ILE A 222 8.49 14.42 0.35
N HIS A 223 8.12 15.69 0.48
CA HIS A 223 9.06 16.80 0.54
C HIS A 223 8.90 17.56 1.87
N VAL A 224 9.98 17.61 2.65
CA VAL A 224 10.06 18.35 3.91
C VAL A 224 10.94 19.59 3.72
N ALA A 225 10.41 20.77 4.01
CA ALA A 225 11.01 22.08 3.75
C ALA A 225 10.90 23.04 4.94
N GLY A 226 11.55 24.21 4.82
CA GLY A 226 11.33 25.42 5.63
C GLY A 226 11.16 25.19 7.14
N LYS A 227 12.14 24.54 7.75
CA LYS A 227 12.23 24.25 9.19
C LYS A 227 11.09 23.40 9.74
N ALA A 228 10.37 22.66 8.90
CA ALA A 228 9.47 21.63 9.37
C ALA A 228 10.25 20.53 10.12
N SER A 229 9.62 19.94 11.13
CA SER A 229 10.20 18.88 11.95
C SER A 229 9.25 17.68 12.13
N PRO A 230 8.92 16.95 11.05
CA PRO A 230 7.98 15.84 11.15
C PRO A 230 8.64 14.53 11.59
N ILE A 231 7.79 13.58 12.00
CA ILE A 231 8.14 12.17 12.18
C ILE A 231 7.53 11.40 11.02
N LEU A 232 8.38 10.77 10.21
CA LEU A 232 7.99 9.95 9.06
C LEU A 232 8.25 8.48 9.40
N ARG A 233 7.19 7.69 9.54
CA ARG A 233 7.30 6.33 10.04
C ARG A 233 6.43 5.33 9.30
N ASN A 234 6.93 4.14 8.99
CA ASN A 234 6.11 3.07 8.41
C ASN A 234 5.40 3.49 7.11
N ASN A 235 6.00 4.30 6.25
CA ASN A 235 5.39 4.64 4.95
C ASN A 235 5.97 3.78 3.84
N THR A 236 5.16 3.43 2.85
CA THR A 236 5.61 2.78 1.60
C THR A 236 5.56 3.82 0.48
N ILE A 237 6.72 4.19 -0.06
CA ILE A 237 6.90 5.30 -0.98
C ILE A 237 7.60 4.81 -2.25
N LEU A 238 6.90 4.81 -3.38
CA LEU A 238 7.42 4.21 -4.61
C LEU A 238 7.01 4.90 -5.90
N LYS A 239 7.83 4.75 -6.95
CA LYS A 239 7.51 5.23 -8.31
C LYS A 239 7.18 6.73 -8.41
N ASN A 240 7.62 7.53 -7.46
CA ASN A 240 7.44 8.98 -7.52
C ASN A 240 8.51 9.63 -8.41
N GLY A 241 8.17 10.78 -8.98
CA GLY A 241 8.98 11.49 -9.96
C GLY A 241 8.57 11.22 -11.40
N LYS A 242 7.26 11.09 -11.69
CA LYS A 242 6.73 10.97 -13.06
C LYS A 242 7.04 12.21 -13.92
N ASP A 243 7.17 13.38 -13.30
CA ASP A 243 7.64 14.59 -13.98
C ASP A 243 9.12 14.42 -14.36
N SER A 244 9.43 14.66 -15.63
CA SER A 244 10.76 14.51 -16.21
C SER A 244 11.82 15.46 -15.61
N SER A 245 11.39 16.48 -14.86
CA SER A 245 12.28 17.44 -14.19
C SER A 245 13.41 16.80 -13.38
N ALA A 246 14.66 17.11 -13.73
CA ALA A 246 15.86 16.51 -13.12
C ALA A 246 16.01 16.79 -11.62
N ILE A 247 15.36 17.83 -11.10
CA ILE A 247 15.51 18.30 -9.71
C ILE A 247 14.55 17.61 -8.72
N PHE A 248 13.51 16.92 -9.19
CA PHE A 248 12.53 16.23 -8.35
C PHE A 248 12.48 14.72 -8.65
N GLY A 249 11.75 13.97 -7.81
CA GLY A 249 11.54 12.52 -7.94
C GLY A 249 12.17 11.69 -6.82
N TYR A 250 12.50 12.31 -5.69
CA TYR A 250 12.91 11.59 -4.50
C TYR A 250 11.72 10.86 -3.88
N GLY A 251 11.94 9.68 -3.30
CA GLY A 251 10.98 9.12 -2.36
C GLY A 251 10.77 10.08 -1.20
N ILE A 252 11.87 10.52 -0.57
CA ILE A 252 11.84 11.56 0.45
C ILE A 252 12.92 12.60 0.16
N PHE A 253 12.53 13.87 0.00
CA PHE A 253 13.46 14.99 -0.11
C PHE A 253 13.34 15.92 1.10
N ILE A 254 14.49 16.28 1.67
CA ILE A 254 14.58 17.07 2.89
C ILE A 254 15.40 18.32 2.57
N SER A 255 14.80 19.50 2.71
CA SER A 255 15.47 20.77 2.47
C SER A 255 15.27 21.78 3.61
N ASN A 256 16.34 22.46 4.03
CA ASN A 256 16.24 23.56 5.00
C ASN A 256 15.50 23.21 6.32
N THR A 257 15.66 21.99 6.84
CA THR A 257 14.96 21.48 8.04
C THR A 257 15.81 21.58 9.31
N VAL A 258 15.16 21.59 10.48
CA VAL A 258 15.84 21.70 11.78
C VAL A 258 16.16 20.32 12.38
N SER A 259 15.18 19.42 12.40
CA SER A 259 15.34 18.05 12.90
C SER A 259 14.20 17.20 12.34
N LEU A 260 14.48 15.94 12.04
CA LEU A 260 13.49 15.03 11.44
C LEU A 260 13.89 13.58 11.70
N THR A 261 12.89 12.73 11.89
CA THR A 261 13.04 11.31 12.16
C THR A 261 12.39 10.47 11.07
N LEU A 262 13.16 9.57 10.45
CA LEU A 262 12.71 8.58 9.46
C LEU A 262 12.93 7.18 10.03
N ILE A 263 11.83 6.48 10.31
CA ILE A 263 11.89 5.15 10.89
C ILE A 263 11.06 4.19 10.07
N ASN A 264 11.63 3.04 9.70
CA ASN A 264 10.84 1.91 9.21
C ASN A 264 10.04 2.23 7.94
N ASN A 265 10.53 3.13 7.08
CA ASN A 265 9.91 3.47 5.80
C ASN A 265 10.46 2.58 4.67
N ASN A 266 9.61 2.16 3.75
CA ASN A 266 9.95 1.41 2.55
C ASN A 266 9.98 2.34 1.34
N ILE A 267 11.16 2.70 0.84
CA ILE A 267 11.38 3.76 -0.16
C ILE A 267 12.04 3.15 -1.39
N VAL A 268 11.24 2.86 -2.41
CA VAL A 268 11.69 1.97 -3.50
C VAL A 268 11.27 2.45 -4.88
N LYS A 269 12.08 2.17 -5.91
CA LYS A 269 11.71 2.45 -7.32
C LYS A 269 11.31 3.89 -7.62
N ASN A 270 11.72 4.86 -6.81
CA ASN A 270 11.59 6.28 -7.14
C ASN A 270 12.78 6.68 -8.03
N LYS A 271 12.79 7.92 -8.56
CA LYS A 271 13.97 8.42 -9.29
C LYS A 271 15.20 8.48 -8.40
N PHE A 272 15.02 8.95 -7.16
CA PHE A 272 16.01 8.93 -6.08
C PHE A 272 15.36 8.42 -4.79
N GLY A 273 16.10 7.81 -3.88
CA GLY A 273 15.58 7.37 -2.59
C GLY A 273 15.41 8.53 -1.61
N ILE A 274 16.35 8.68 -0.68
CA ILE A 274 16.37 9.74 0.34
C ILE A 274 17.40 10.81 -0.07
N GLY A 275 16.97 12.05 -0.19
CA GLY A 275 17.84 13.19 -0.52
C GLY A 275 17.81 14.28 0.54
N VAL A 276 18.97 14.87 0.83
CA VAL A 276 19.11 15.96 1.80
C VAL A 276 19.79 17.18 1.17
N ALA A 277 19.26 18.37 1.46
CA ALA A 277 19.85 19.65 1.10
C ALA A 277 19.72 20.65 2.27
N ASN A 278 20.82 21.04 2.90
CA ASN A 278 20.81 22.02 4.00
C ASN A 278 19.90 21.62 5.18
N ALA A 279 19.90 20.35 5.60
CA ALA A 279 19.19 19.89 6.79
C ALA A 279 20.12 19.72 7.98
N ARG A 280 19.58 19.83 9.20
CA ARG A 280 20.26 19.48 10.45
C ARG A 280 19.55 18.30 11.11
N ASP A 281 20.31 17.50 11.85
CA ASP A 281 19.80 16.43 12.73
C ASP A 281 18.76 15.50 12.09
N VAL A 282 19.10 14.94 10.92
CA VAL A 282 18.31 13.91 10.24
C VAL A 282 18.63 12.55 10.84
N GLN A 283 17.64 11.93 11.50
CA GLN A 283 17.78 10.63 12.14
C GLN A 283 17.13 9.53 11.29
N LEU A 284 17.93 8.59 10.81
CA LEU A 284 17.48 7.42 10.05
C LEU A 284 17.58 6.17 10.92
N SER A 285 16.59 5.28 10.83
CA SER A 285 16.73 3.91 11.35
C SER A 285 15.72 2.95 10.73
N TYR A 286 16.13 1.71 10.46
CA TYR A 286 15.27 0.62 10.00
C TYR A 286 14.54 0.91 8.68
N ASN A 287 15.01 1.83 7.85
CA ASN A 287 14.37 2.11 6.56
C ASN A 287 14.84 1.08 5.51
N ASN A 288 13.96 0.73 4.57
CA ASN A 288 14.35 0.04 3.35
C ASN A 288 14.48 1.07 2.24
N VAL A 289 15.65 1.14 1.60
CA VAL A 289 15.87 2.03 0.46
C VAL A 289 16.47 1.23 -0.67
N TRP A 290 15.66 0.90 -1.68
CA TRP A 290 15.98 -0.14 -2.65
C TRP A 290 15.52 0.18 -4.08
N GLN A 291 16.39 -0.15 -5.05
CA GLN A 291 16.14 -0.01 -6.49
C GLN A 291 15.58 1.36 -6.91
N ASN A 292 16.01 2.46 -6.27
CA ASN A 292 15.72 3.80 -6.79
C ASN A 292 16.62 4.04 -8.02
N LYS A 293 16.07 4.66 -9.08
CA LYS A 293 16.66 4.67 -10.44
C LYS A 293 18.09 5.19 -10.48
N ASN A 294 18.35 6.30 -9.81
CA ASN A 294 19.65 6.96 -9.82
C ASN A 294 20.45 6.57 -8.58
N ASP A 295 20.01 7.02 -7.40
CA ASP A 295 20.67 6.74 -6.13
C ASP A 295 19.66 6.46 -5.02
N ASN A 296 20.02 5.57 -4.10
CA ASN A 296 19.24 5.32 -2.89
C ASN A 296 19.40 6.45 -1.86
N TYR A 297 20.59 7.02 -1.73
CA TYR A 297 20.86 8.09 -0.78
C TYR A 297 21.66 9.21 -1.45
N VAL A 298 21.19 10.45 -1.32
CA VAL A 298 21.81 11.65 -1.91
C VAL A 298 22.12 12.64 -0.80
N ASN A 299 23.41 12.97 -0.62
CA ASN A 299 23.94 13.86 0.42
C ASN A 299 23.61 13.43 1.87
N ILE A 300 23.42 12.13 2.07
CA ILE A 300 23.26 11.50 3.39
C ILE A 300 23.75 10.06 3.30
N ASN A 301 24.26 9.50 4.40
CA ASN A 301 24.66 8.10 4.47
C ASN A 301 23.52 7.26 5.08
N PRO A 302 23.36 5.99 4.64
CA PRO A 302 22.45 5.06 5.30
C PRO A 302 22.82 4.86 6.78
N HIS A 303 21.83 4.62 7.63
CA HIS A 303 22.09 4.15 8.99
C HIS A 303 22.40 2.65 9.00
N THR A 304 23.13 2.15 10.02
CA THR A 304 23.51 0.73 10.12
C THR A 304 22.33 -0.23 10.28
N THR A 305 21.16 0.30 10.66
CA THR A 305 19.91 -0.48 10.75
C THR A 305 19.05 -0.37 9.51
N ASP A 306 19.39 0.50 8.55
CA ASP A 306 18.71 0.54 7.26
C ASP A 306 19.10 -0.69 6.42
N VAL A 307 18.21 -1.10 5.53
CA VAL A 307 18.38 -2.23 4.62
C VAL A 307 18.13 -1.80 3.17
N SER A 308 18.60 -2.61 2.22
CA SER A 308 18.31 -2.42 0.80
C SER A 308 17.92 -3.77 0.21
N VAL A 309 16.64 -4.12 0.33
CA VAL A 309 16.10 -5.42 -0.05
C VAL A 309 14.83 -5.24 -0.86
N ASP A 310 14.62 -6.17 -1.79
CA ASP A 310 13.38 -6.28 -2.57
C ASP A 310 12.17 -6.44 -1.63
N PRO A 311 11.19 -5.52 -1.68
CA PRO A 311 9.95 -5.66 -0.92
C PRO A 311 9.14 -6.90 -1.28
N LYS A 312 9.32 -7.47 -2.48
CA LYS A 312 8.48 -8.53 -3.04
C LYS A 312 7.00 -8.21 -2.81
N PHE A 313 6.53 -7.14 -3.44
CA PHE A 313 5.13 -6.75 -3.27
C PHE A 313 4.20 -7.87 -3.71
N VAL A 314 3.09 -8.06 -2.98
CA VAL A 314 2.10 -9.11 -3.24
C VAL A 314 1.60 -9.06 -4.69
N ASN A 315 1.22 -7.89 -5.19
CA ASN A 315 0.91 -7.69 -6.60
C ASN A 315 1.12 -6.24 -7.03
N GLU A 316 2.34 -5.94 -7.45
CA GLU A 316 2.71 -4.59 -7.87
C GLU A 316 1.94 -4.09 -9.11
N LEU A 317 1.56 -4.98 -10.03
CA LEU A 317 0.83 -4.62 -11.26
C LEU A 317 -0.61 -4.18 -10.97
N GLN A 318 -1.21 -4.70 -9.90
CA GLN A 318 -2.54 -4.31 -9.44
C GLN A 318 -2.49 -3.23 -8.33
N ASN A 319 -1.33 -2.60 -8.12
CA ASN A 319 -1.10 -1.62 -7.04
C ASN A 319 -1.33 -2.17 -5.63
N ASP A 320 -1.19 -3.49 -5.43
CA ASP A 320 -1.14 -4.12 -4.12
C ASP A 320 0.30 -4.15 -3.63
N PHE A 321 0.69 -3.04 -2.99
CA PHE A 321 2.03 -2.85 -2.44
C PHE A 321 2.21 -3.42 -1.04
N ARG A 322 1.37 -4.38 -0.67
CA ARG A 322 1.60 -5.12 0.55
C ARG A 322 2.88 -5.93 0.43
N ILE A 323 3.61 -6.09 1.53
CA ILE A 323 4.87 -6.85 1.56
C ILE A 323 4.54 -8.33 1.66
N ASP A 324 5.07 -9.12 0.72
CA ASP A 324 4.96 -10.56 0.79
C ASP A 324 5.73 -11.13 1.98
N THR A 325 5.19 -12.18 2.59
CA THR A 325 5.77 -12.81 3.78
C THR A 325 7.14 -13.45 3.54
N SER A 326 7.50 -13.73 2.28
CA SER A 326 8.83 -14.21 1.89
C SER A 326 9.88 -13.10 1.73
N SER A 327 9.50 -11.83 1.86
CA SER A 327 10.46 -10.72 1.87
C SER A 327 11.19 -10.64 3.21
N ALA A 328 12.49 -10.37 3.17
CA ALA A 328 13.24 -10.09 4.40
C ALA A 328 12.69 -8.86 5.14
N LEU A 329 12.01 -7.95 4.44
CA LEU A 329 11.41 -6.76 5.05
C LEU A 329 10.34 -7.09 6.08
N TYR A 330 9.73 -8.28 6.02
CA TYR A 330 8.69 -8.71 6.94
C TYR A 330 9.15 -8.73 8.41
N VAL A 331 10.46 -8.92 8.65
CA VAL A 331 11.06 -9.00 10.00
C VAL A 331 12.30 -8.11 10.20
N SER A 332 12.58 -7.20 9.25
CA SER A 332 13.79 -6.37 9.27
C SER A 332 13.62 -5.04 10.01
N GLY A 333 12.39 -4.68 10.36
CA GLY A 333 12.05 -3.42 10.98
C GLY A 333 12.37 -3.34 12.47
N GLU A 334 12.05 -2.19 13.04
CA GLU A 334 12.17 -1.97 14.49
C GLU A 334 11.35 -3.04 15.23
N LYS A 335 11.95 -3.66 16.26
CA LYS A 335 11.35 -4.78 17.02
C LYS A 335 10.98 -6.01 16.16
N LYS A 336 11.71 -6.26 15.06
CA LYS A 336 11.48 -7.39 14.15
C LYS A 336 10.10 -7.39 13.49
N LEU A 337 9.51 -6.21 13.34
CA LEU A 337 8.27 -6.00 12.60
C LEU A 337 8.56 -5.66 11.13
N SER A 338 7.52 -5.57 10.31
CA SER A 338 7.68 -5.26 8.89
C SER A 338 8.07 -3.80 8.66
N ILE A 339 8.90 -3.54 7.64
CA ILE A 339 9.24 -2.17 7.20
C ILE A 339 8.17 -1.67 6.22
N GLY A 340 7.58 -0.49 6.43
CA GLY A 340 6.61 0.10 5.49
C GLY A 340 5.16 0.15 5.99
N ALA A 341 4.22 0.46 5.09
CA ALA A 341 2.83 0.77 5.39
C ALA A 341 2.03 -0.37 6.04
N ASP A 342 2.41 -1.63 5.79
CA ASP A 342 1.77 -2.80 6.38
C ASP A 342 2.13 -3.08 7.84
N TYR A 343 2.97 -2.25 8.44
CA TYR A 343 3.42 -2.43 9.81
C TYR A 343 2.29 -2.77 10.78
N ASP A 344 1.18 -2.03 10.75
CA ASP A 344 0.07 -2.25 11.68
C ASP A 344 -0.72 -3.54 11.36
N PHE A 345 -0.84 -3.90 10.08
CA PHE A 345 -1.42 -5.17 9.67
C PHE A 345 -0.58 -6.35 10.19
N VAL A 346 0.73 -6.35 9.92
CA VAL A 346 1.65 -7.41 10.37
C VAL A 346 1.71 -7.47 11.90
N LYS A 347 1.75 -6.32 12.57
CA LYS A 347 1.70 -6.24 14.03
C LYS A 347 0.41 -6.86 14.58
N SER A 348 -0.73 -6.65 13.92
CA SER A 348 -2.01 -7.28 14.32
C SER A 348 -2.01 -8.79 14.13
N GLN A 349 -1.44 -9.29 13.02
CA GLN A 349 -1.29 -10.73 12.74
C GLN A 349 -0.34 -11.39 13.74
N ASN A 350 0.81 -10.76 14.01
CA ASN A 350 1.77 -11.25 15.00
C ASN A 350 1.15 -11.31 16.39
N LYS A 351 0.34 -10.31 16.77
CA LYS A 351 -0.40 -10.36 18.04
C LYS A 351 -1.36 -11.55 18.09
N GLN A 352 -2.18 -11.76 17.04
CA GLN A 352 -3.10 -12.90 16.98
C GLN A 352 -2.37 -14.25 17.06
N ARG A 353 -1.25 -14.39 16.34
CA ARG A 353 -0.39 -15.57 16.37
C ARG A 353 0.18 -15.81 17.76
N THR A 354 0.70 -14.76 18.41
CA THR A 354 1.21 -14.85 19.78
C THR A 354 0.12 -15.26 20.76
N ASP A 355 -1.08 -14.70 20.68
CA ASP A 355 -2.21 -15.07 21.54
C ASP A 355 -2.63 -16.55 21.34
N TYR A 356 -2.63 -17.02 20.10
CA TYR A 356 -2.85 -18.44 19.78
C TYR A 356 -1.76 -19.34 20.35
N LEU A 357 -0.48 -19.00 20.13
CA LEU A 357 0.66 -19.76 20.64
C LEU A 357 0.66 -19.83 22.17
N LYS A 358 0.31 -18.75 22.86
CA LYS A 358 0.17 -18.73 24.33
C LYS A 358 -0.91 -19.71 24.80
N THR A 359 -2.03 -19.72 24.10
CA THR A 359 -3.14 -20.65 24.38
C THR A 359 -2.70 -22.09 24.16
N GLN A 360 -2.02 -22.39 23.04
CA GLN A 360 -1.51 -23.74 22.76
C GLN A 360 -0.44 -24.16 23.78
N ALA A 361 0.55 -23.31 24.03
CA ALA A 361 1.61 -23.58 25.00
C ALA A 361 1.04 -23.90 26.39
N THR A 362 0.07 -23.12 26.85
CA THR A 362 -0.60 -23.35 28.15
C THR A 362 -1.34 -24.69 28.16
N LYS A 363 -2.03 -25.03 27.07
CA LYS A 363 -2.80 -26.27 26.95
C LYS A 363 -1.91 -27.50 26.89
N GLU A 364 -0.85 -27.45 26.11
CA GLU A 364 0.13 -28.54 25.99
C GLU A 364 0.91 -28.72 27.28
N LEU A 365 1.25 -27.63 27.96
CA LEU A 365 1.85 -27.68 29.29
C LEU A 365 0.93 -28.37 30.31
N ALA A 366 -0.38 -28.07 30.29
CA ALA A 366 -1.36 -28.72 31.17
C ALA A 366 -1.59 -30.21 30.84
N ARG A 367 -1.30 -30.63 29.60
CA ARG A 367 -1.40 -32.03 29.14
C ARG A 367 -0.14 -32.86 29.40
N GLY A 368 0.95 -32.25 29.88
CA GLY A 368 2.25 -32.90 30.02
C GLY A 368 3.05 -32.98 28.72
N ASN A 369 2.62 -32.30 27.65
CA ASN A 369 3.34 -32.25 26.37
C ASN A 369 4.39 -31.11 26.41
N TRP A 370 5.35 -31.21 27.33
CA TRP A 370 6.25 -30.12 27.69
C TRP A 370 7.14 -29.64 26.54
N TYR A 371 7.55 -30.54 25.64
CA TYR A 371 8.34 -30.17 24.45
C TYR A 371 7.57 -29.28 23.47
N LEU A 372 6.30 -29.61 23.18
CA LEU A 372 5.44 -28.78 22.33
C LEU A 372 5.16 -27.42 22.98
N ALA A 373 4.95 -27.40 24.30
CA ALA A 373 4.80 -26.15 25.05
C ALA A 373 6.07 -25.29 25.00
N TYR A 374 7.25 -25.91 25.08
CA TYR A 374 8.55 -25.25 24.98
C TYR A 374 8.79 -24.67 23.59
N GLN A 375 8.50 -25.40 22.52
CA GLN A 375 8.60 -24.91 21.14
C GLN A 375 7.69 -23.71 20.88
N ALA A 376 6.41 -23.80 21.29
CA ALA A 376 5.47 -22.69 21.15
C ALA A 376 5.93 -21.45 21.94
N ALA A 377 6.50 -21.64 23.13
CA ALA A 377 7.08 -20.55 23.92
C ALA A 377 8.33 -19.93 23.26
N GLN A 378 9.20 -20.73 22.64
CA GLN A 378 10.33 -20.21 21.86
C GLN A 378 9.86 -19.37 20.67
N GLU A 379 8.81 -19.82 19.98
CA GLU A 379 8.22 -19.11 18.85
C GLU A 379 7.65 -17.75 19.29
N ILE A 380 6.95 -17.67 20.43
CA ILE A 380 6.48 -16.41 21.01
C ILE A 380 7.65 -15.43 21.21
N ILE A 381 8.75 -15.89 21.82
CA ILE A 381 9.93 -15.05 22.09
C ILE A 381 10.69 -14.67 20.81
N SER A 382 10.57 -15.46 19.75
CA SER A 382 11.10 -15.10 18.44
C SER A 382 10.31 -13.97 17.78
N ILE A 383 8.99 -13.91 18.01
CA ILE A 383 8.07 -12.88 17.51
C ILE A 383 8.19 -11.60 18.34
N ASP A 384 8.14 -11.71 19.67
CA ASP A 384 8.30 -10.60 20.61
C ASP A 384 9.24 -11.01 21.75
N LYS A 385 10.48 -10.52 21.68
CA LYS A 385 11.52 -10.79 22.68
C LYS A 385 11.18 -10.26 24.08
N ASP A 386 10.23 -9.32 24.18
CA ASP A 386 9.87 -8.67 25.44
C ASP A 386 8.58 -9.23 26.06
N ASP A 387 7.91 -10.19 25.41
CA ASP A 387 6.68 -10.80 25.91
C ASP A 387 6.92 -11.55 27.23
N GLN A 388 6.36 -11.02 28.31
CA GLN A 388 6.57 -11.53 29.67
C GLN A 388 5.94 -12.91 29.88
N GLU A 389 4.78 -13.14 29.28
CA GLU A 389 4.04 -14.39 29.43
C GLU A 389 4.72 -15.53 28.67
N GLY A 390 5.22 -15.26 27.45
CA GLY A 390 6.08 -16.15 26.69
C GLY A 390 7.34 -16.52 27.47
N LYS A 391 7.98 -15.57 28.17
CA LYS A 391 9.16 -15.85 29.01
C LYS A 391 8.82 -16.79 30.16
N ILE A 392 7.68 -16.58 30.80
CA ILE A 392 7.18 -17.44 31.88
C ILE A 392 6.88 -18.85 31.36
N LEU A 393 6.17 -18.96 30.23
CA LEU A 393 5.86 -20.23 29.59
C LEU A 393 7.11 -20.98 29.16
N LEU A 394 8.10 -20.28 28.59
CA LEU A 394 9.38 -20.85 28.17
C LEU A 394 10.13 -21.45 29.36
N LYS A 395 10.22 -20.68 30.46
CA LYS A 395 10.87 -21.15 31.69
C LYS A 395 10.14 -22.36 32.27
N LYS A 396 8.81 -22.29 32.41
CA LYS A 396 8.01 -23.34 33.04
C LYS A 396 8.07 -24.64 32.22
N SER A 397 7.83 -24.57 30.91
CA SER A 397 7.92 -25.73 30.02
C SER A 397 9.34 -26.32 29.99
N GLY A 398 10.38 -25.47 30.01
CA GLY A 398 11.77 -25.91 30.06
C GLY A 398 12.11 -26.67 31.35
N SER A 399 11.69 -26.16 32.52
CA SER A 399 11.90 -26.83 33.81
C SER A 399 11.15 -28.15 33.91
N GLU A 400 9.90 -28.24 33.43
CA GLU A 400 9.14 -29.51 33.43
C GLU A 400 9.78 -30.56 32.50
N LEU A 401 10.22 -30.13 31.30
CA LEU A 401 10.91 -31.00 30.35
C LEU A 401 12.27 -31.47 30.91
N ALA A 402 13.00 -30.58 31.58
CA ALA A 402 14.23 -30.95 32.27
C ALA A 402 13.96 -31.95 33.41
N GLY A 403 12.90 -31.74 34.19
CA GLY A 403 12.45 -32.67 35.23
C GLY A 403 12.19 -34.07 34.69
N HIS A 404 11.50 -34.18 33.55
CA HIS A 404 11.26 -35.46 32.88
C HIS A 404 12.56 -36.20 32.53
N TYR A 405 13.53 -35.51 31.93
CA TYR A 405 14.83 -36.10 31.62
C TYR A 405 15.65 -36.42 32.87
N ILE A 406 15.50 -35.66 33.95
CA ILE A 406 16.12 -35.97 35.24
C ILE A 406 15.54 -37.26 35.83
N THR A 407 14.21 -37.47 35.73
CA THR A 407 13.58 -38.73 36.15
C THR A 407 14.12 -39.91 35.34
N GLN A 408 14.19 -39.79 34.02
CA GLN A 408 14.77 -40.85 33.17
C GLN A 408 16.25 -41.10 33.51
N ALA A 409 17.02 -40.05 33.79
CA ALA A 409 18.40 -40.18 34.22
C ALA A 409 18.52 -40.91 35.57
N GLN A 410 17.59 -40.65 36.50
CA GLN A 410 17.53 -41.31 37.80
C GLN A 410 17.24 -42.81 37.63
N ASP A 411 16.23 -43.17 36.83
CA ASP A 411 15.84 -44.57 36.59
C ASP A 411 16.99 -45.37 35.95
N GLU A 412 17.69 -44.77 34.98
CA GLU A 412 18.86 -45.38 34.34
C GLU A 412 20.04 -45.50 35.31
N PHE A 413 20.24 -44.50 36.16
CA PHE A 413 21.29 -44.54 37.19
C PHE A 413 21.02 -45.65 38.21
N GLU A 414 19.78 -45.77 38.69
CA GLU A 414 19.35 -46.84 39.61
C GLU A 414 19.44 -48.23 38.98
N SER A 415 19.26 -48.31 37.65
CA SER A 415 19.47 -49.53 36.86
C SER A 415 20.95 -49.82 36.55
N GLY A 416 21.88 -48.98 37.03
CA GLY A 416 23.33 -49.14 36.87
C GLY A 416 23.90 -48.67 35.52
N ASN A 417 23.15 -47.90 34.74
CA ASN A 417 23.52 -47.41 33.42
C ASN A 417 23.97 -45.93 33.45
N THR A 418 25.13 -45.69 34.05
CA THR A 418 25.67 -44.34 34.30
C THR A 418 25.93 -43.52 33.03
N ASN A 419 26.26 -44.17 31.91
CA ASN A 419 26.47 -43.49 30.63
C ASN A 419 25.17 -42.94 30.04
N LEU A 420 24.09 -43.73 30.05
CA LEU A 420 22.79 -43.28 29.55
C LEU A 420 22.15 -42.25 30.49
N ALA A 421 22.32 -42.42 31.81
CA ALA A 421 21.92 -41.42 32.79
C ALA A 421 22.60 -40.05 32.55
N ASN A 422 23.89 -40.04 32.21
CA ASN A 422 24.61 -38.80 31.86
C ASN A 422 24.10 -38.17 30.55
N ASN A 423 23.66 -38.96 29.56
CA ASN A 423 23.07 -38.43 28.33
C ASN A 423 21.73 -37.74 28.60
N PHE A 424 20.85 -38.36 29.41
CA PHE A 424 19.60 -37.74 29.83
C PHE A 424 19.82 -36.46 30.64
N LEU A 425 20.82 -36.42 31.53
CA LEU A 425 21.19 -35.18 32.23
C LEU A 425 21.68 -34.08 31.30
N ARG A 426 22.43 -34.40 30.23
CA ARG A 426 22.83 -33.40 29.23
C ARG A 426 21.61 -32.80 28.53
N MET A 427 20.62 -33.62 28.20
CA MET A 427 19.36 -33.12 27.65
C MET A 427 18.62 -32.25 28.67
N ALA A 428 18.52 -32.67 29.93
CA ALA A 428 17.91 -31.87 30.98
C ALA A 428 18.55 -30.47 31.12
N PHE A 429 19.89 -30.40 31.15
CA PHE A 429 20.61 -29.12 31.24
C PHE A 429 20.53 -28.26 29.97
N THR A 430 20.12 -28.83 28.83
CA THR A 430 19.83 -28.04 27.63
C THR A 430 18.58 -27.16 27.84
N TYR A 431 17.61 -27.65 28.61
CA TYR A 431 16.32 -26.97 28.85
C TYR A 431 16.29 -26.19 30.16
N ASP A 432 16.95 -26.69 31.21
CA ASP A 432 17.12 -25.99 32.49
C ASP A 432 18.55 -26.19 33.05
N PRO A 433 19.52 -25.36 32.65
CA PRO A 433 20.90 -25.45 33.12
C PRO A 433 21.04 -25.24 34.64
N GLU A 434 20.08 -24.57 35.27
CA GLU A 434 20.16 -24.18 36.67
C GLU A 434 19.48 -25.17 37.62
N SER A 435 18.89 -26.25 37.10
CA SER A 435 18.19 -27.27 37.88
C SER A 435 19.05 -27.82 39.03
N SER A 436 18.60 -27.58 40.27
CA SER A 436 19.24 -28.09 41.49
C SER A 436 19.17 -29.60 41.59
N GLU A 437 18.05 -30.20 41.18
CA GLU A 437 17.84 -31.66 41.15
C GLU A 437 18.77 -32.33 40.14
N GLY A 438 18.88 -31.77 38.94
CA GLY A 438 19.81 -32.28 37.91
C GLY A 438 21.26 -32.22 38.38
N LYS A 439 21.66 -31.10 39.01
CA LYS A 439 23.01 -30.94 39.59
C LYS A 439 23.26 -31.94 40.73
N ALA A 440 22.29 -32.18 41.60
CA ALA A 440 22.40 -33.15 42.68
C ALA A 440 22.53 -34.60 42.17
N LEU A 441 21.74 -34.98 41.16
CA LEU A 441 21.84 -36.29 40.52
C LEU A 441 23.19 -36.46 39.80
N LYS A 442 23.67 -35.42 39.10
CA LYS A 442 24.99 -35.43 38.48
C LYS A 442 26.11 -35.71 39.49
N ASN A 443 26.08 -35.03 40.64
CA ASN A 443 27.05 -35.26 41.72
C ASN A 443 27.02 -36.71 42.22
N ARG A 444 25.81 -37.29 42.42
CA ARG A 444 25.67 -38.70 42.81
C ARG A 444 26.23 -39.67 41.76
N ILE A 445 25.97 -39.41 40.48
CA ILE A 445 26.53 -40.21 39.37
C ILE A 445 28.05 -40.12 39.36
N ASP A 446 28.61 -38.93 39.57
CA ASP A 446 30.06 -38.70 39.57
C ASP A 446 30.74 -39.34 40.80
N GLU A 447 30.10 -39.27 41.98
CA GLU A 447 30.55 -39.97 43.19
C GLU A 447 30.53 -41.49 43.02
N GLN A 448 29.45 -42.04 42.47
CA GLN A 448 29.34 -43.47 42.18
C GLN A 448 30.40 -43.91 41.15
N SER A 449 30.62 -43.11 40.11
CA SER A 449 31.66 -43.37 39.11
C SER A 449 33.07 -43.34 39.72
N ARG A 450 33.33 -42.44 40.68
CA ARG A 450 34.58 -42.42 41.46
C ARG A 450 34.71 -43.63 42.37
N LEU A 451 33.64 -44.04 43.06
CA LEU A 451 33.62 -45.24 43.91
C LEU A 451 33.82 -46.53 43.09
N ASP A 452 33.27 -46.63 41.90
CA ASP A 452 33.47 -47.76 41.00
C ASP A 452 34.90 -47.79 40.45
N GLN A 453 35.51 -46.63 40.18
CA GLN A 453 36.95 -46.54 39.92
C GLN A 453 37.79 -46.96 41.13
N PHE A 454 37.46 -46.52 42.35
CA PHE A 454 38.17 -46.92 43.57
C PHE A 454 38.02 -48.42 43.88
N LYS A 455 36.83 -49.01 43.69
CA LYS A 455 36.61 -50.47 43.80
C LYS A 455 37.39 -51.22 42.73
N PHE A 456 37.46 -50.69 41.51
CA PHE A 456 38.29 -51.26 40.45
C PHE A 456 39.78 -51.24 40.78
N PHE A 457 40.30 -50.18 41.40
CA PHE A 457 41.70 -50.10 41.87
C PHE A 457 41.95 -50.90 43.16
N GLY A 458 40.99 -50.99 44.08
CA GLY A 458 41.07 -51.83 45.29
C GLY A 458 41.03 -53.33 44.98
N VAL A 459 40.21 -53.74 44.01
CA VAL A 459 40.21 -55.09 43.45
C VAL A 459 41.49 -55.34 42.65
N LEU A 460 42.06 -54.33 41.98
CA LEU A 460 43.38 -54.44 41.33
C LEU A 460 44.51 -54.66 42.35
N ALA A 461 44.45 -54.01 43.52
CA ALA A 461 45.42 -54.18 44.61
C ALA A 461 45.32 -55.57 45.29
N LEU A 462 44.12 -56.12 45.44
CA LEU A 462 43.91 -57.50 45.89
C LEU A 462 44.25 -58.55 44.81
N ALA A 463 44.14 -58.20 43.53
CA ALA A 463 44.48 -59.07 42.40
C ALA A 463 45.99 -59.20 42.11
N ILE A 464 46.85 -58.39 42.75
CA ILE A 464 48.31 -58.61 42.72
C ILE A 464 48.70 -59.79 43.64
N GLY A 465 47.80 -60.22 44.53
CA GLY A 465 47.95 -61.40 45.38
C GLY A 465 47.08 -62.58 44.93
N GLY A 466 47.43 -63.21 43.79
CA GLY A 466 47.05 -64.60 43.49
C GLY A 466 45.78 -64.81 42.64
N THR A 467 45.95 -65.64 41.61
CA THR A 467 44.96 -66.20 40.66
C THR A 467 44.46 -65.27 39.53
N PHE A 468 45.28 -65.22 38.46
CA PHE A 468 44.89 -64.78 37.12
C PHE A 468 43.86 -65.75 36.52
N GLY A 469 42.62 -65.31 36.29
CA GLY A 469 41.64 -66.11 35.54
C GLY A 469 40.26 -65.47 35.32
N LEU A 470 39.76 -64.65 36.25
CA LEU A 470 38.35 -64.20 36.20
C LEU A 470 38.15 -62.72 35.79
N GLY A 471 39.14 -61.85 35.99
CA GLY A 471 39.04 -60.41 35.69
C GLY A 471 39.08 -60.02 34.20
N PHE A 472 39.74 -60.83 33.36
CA PHE A 472 39.83 -60.59 31.91
C PHE A 472 38.49 -60.88 31.20
N TRP A 473 37.72 -61.86 31.68
CA TRP A 473 36.40 -62.20 31.15
C TRP A 473 35.30 -61.23 31.59
N ALA A 474 35.41 -60.63 32.78
CA ALA A 474 34.44 -59.64 33.28
C ALA A 474 34.57 -58.29 32.54
N ARG A 475 35.78 -57.76 32.31
CA ARG A 475 35.99 -56.52 31.54
C ARG A 475 35.59 -56.67 30.07
N LYS A 476 35.88 -57.81 29.45
CA LYS A 476 35.43 -58.11 28.08
C LYS A 476 33.89 -58.25 28.01
N ARG A 477 33.22 -58.79 29.04
CA ARG A 477 31.75 -58.87 29.11
C ARG A 477 31.06 -57.51 29.34
N ILE A 478 31.65 -56.62 30.14
CA ILE A 478 31.10 -55.27 30.38
C ILE A 478 31.21 -54.41 29.10
N GLN A 479 32.37 -54.43 28.43
CA GLN A 479 32.59 -53.71 27.18
C GLN A 479 31.73 -54.26 26.02
N VAL A 480 31.55 -55.59 25.94
CA VAL A 480 30.61 -56.25 25.01
C VAL A 480 29.15 -55.97 25.36
N GLY A 481 28.82 -55.75 26.63
CA GLY A 481 27.48 -55.38 27.10
C GLY A 481 27.11 -53.92 26.80
N GLU A 482 28.07 -53.00 26.88
CA GLU A 482 27.91 -51.60 26.44
C GLU A 482 27.79 -51.49 24.92
N LEU A 483 28.67 -52.16 24.17
CA LEU A 483 28.59 -52.21 22.70
C LEU A 483 27.28 -52.83 22.23
N ARG A 484 26.77 -53.86 22.94
CA ARG A 484 25.46 -54.45 22.65
C ARG A 484 24.30 -53.49 22.91
N ARG A 485 24.33 -52.71 24.00
CA ARG A 485 23.26 -51.73 24.29
C ARG A 485 23.29 -50.56 23.33
N GLN A 486 24.49 -50.06 23.02
CA GLN A 486 24.68 -49.01 22.02
C GLN A 486 24.23 -49.46 20.62
N ALA A 487 24.65 -50.66 20.19
CA ALA A 487 24.20 -51.21 18.91
C ALA A 487 22.69 -51.50 18.89
N LYS A 488 22.07 -51.84 20.03
CA LYS A 488 20.61 -52.01 20.10
C LYS A 488 19.87 -50.69 19.94
N TRP A 489 20.38 -49.63 20.56
CA TRP A 489 19.82 -48.28 20.41
C TRP A 489 19.91 -47.79 18.97
N TRP A 490 21.06 -47.94 18.31
CA TRP A 490 21.21 -47.62 16.89
C TRP A 490 20.31 -48.46 15.98
N LEU A 491 20.01 -49.69 16.39
CA LEU A 491 19.04 -50.54 15.69
C LEU A 491 17.63 -49.96 15.81
N ASP A 492 17.23 -49.52 17.00
CA ASP A 492 15.91 -48.93 17.26
C ASP A 492 15.73 -47.57 16.56
N ASP A 493 16.76 -46.74 16.57
CA ASP A 493 16.80 -45.45 15.84
C ASP A 493 16.72 -45.66 14.31
N ALA A 494 17.48 -46.62 13.78
CA ALA A 494 17.42 -46.98 12.37
C ALA A 494 16.04 -47.56 11.98
N GLU A 495 15.39 -48.32 12.87
CA GLU A 495 14.03 -48.85 12.67
C GLU A 495 13.01 -47.72 12.58
N GLU A 496 13.06 -46.75 13.50
CA GLU A 496 12.19 -45.58 13.49
C GLU A 496 12.37 -44.76 12.21
N HIS A 497 13.60 -44.54 11.77
CA HIS A 497 13.88 -43.81 10.52
C HIS A 497 13.37 -44.54 9.27
N VAL A 498 13.45 -45.86 9.24
CA VAL A 498 12.84 -46.67 8.16
C VAL A 498 11.32 -46.56 8.23
N GLU A 499 10.69 -46.69 9.40
CA GLU A 499 9.24 -46.54 9.57
C GLU A 499 8.73 -45.16 9.14
N LEU A 500 9.41 -44.09 9.56
CA LEU A 500 9.09 -42.71 9.17
C LEU A 500 9.25 -42.49 7.66
N ALA A 501 10.20 -43.18 7.02
CA ALA A 501 10.45 -43.09 5.59
C ALA A 501 9.51 -43.96 4.73
N ARG A 502 8.75 -44.91 5.31
CA ARG A 502 7.79 -45.75 4.55
C ARG A 502 6.76 -44.97 3.76
N GLY A 503 6.38 -43.78 4.23
CA GLY A 503 5.48 -42.89 3.48
C GLY A 503 6.04 -42.37 2.14
N ALA A 504 7.34 -42.56 1.88
CA ALA A 504 8.01 -42.16 0.64
C ALA A 504 8.02 -43.27 -0.43
N GLU A 505 7.63 -44.51 -0.11
CA GLU A 505 7.69 -45.67 -1.02
C GLU A 505 6.81 -45.54 -2.27
N SER A 506 5.80 -44.69 -2.23
CA SER A 506 4.85 -44.48 -3.34
C SER A 506 5.29 -43.42 -4.36
N GLU A 507 6.39 -42.70 -4.10
CA GLU A 507 6.86 -41.61 -4.96
C GLU A 507 7.88 -42.11 -5.99
N LYS A 508 8.02 -41.47 -7.16
CA LYS A 508 8.78 -42.05 -8.29
C LYS A 508 10.31 -42.16 -8.09
N HIS A 509 10.91 -41.35 -7.20
CA HIS A 509 12.37 -41.22 -7.05
C HIS A 509 12.94 -41.55 -5.66
N ALA A 510 12.07 -41.76 -4.67
CA ALA A 510 12.43 -42.23 -3.33
C ALA A 510 12.59 -43.77 -3.14
N PRO A 511 12.02 -44.67 -3.98
CA PRO A 511 11.99 -46.11 -3.75
C PRO A 511 13.36 -46.80 -3.78
N ASP A 512 14.31 -46.30 -4.58
CA ASP A 512 15.63 -46.92 -4.71
C ASP A 512 16.49 -46.71 -3.45
N ASP A 513 16.56 -45.47 -2.95
CA ASP A 513 17.25 -45.15 -1.69
C ASP A 513 16.53 -45.83 -0.50
N MET A 514 15.20 -45.93 -0.54
CA MET A 514 14.41 -46.62 0.48
C MET A 514 14.65 -48.14 0.49
N LYS A 515 14.70 -48.78 -0.67
CA LYS A 515 15.04 -50.20 -0.81
C LYS A 515 16.43 -50.48 -0.26
N LEU A 516 17.40 -49.63 -0.59
CA LEU A 516 18.76 -49.73 -0.08
C LEU A 516 18.81 -49.53 1.45
N ALA A 517 18.04 -48.58 1.99
CA ALA A 517 17.93 -48.39 3.44
C ALA A 517 17.40 -49.64 4.15
N VAL A 518 16.35 -50.28 3.61
CA VAL A 518 15.78 -51.52 4.16
C VAL A 518 16.78 -52.68 4.09
N ASP A 519 17.56 -52.77 3.01
CA ASP A 519 18.58 -53.83 2.87
C ASP A 519 19.75 -53.60 3.83
N GLN A 520 20.21 -52.36 4.01
CA GLN A 520 21.22 -52.01 5.03
C GLN A 520 20.70 -52.29 6.45
N PHE A 521 19.42 -52.03 6.72
CA PHE A 521 18.81 -52.30 8.01
C PHE A 521 18.78 -53.80 8.34
N LYS A 522 18.47 -54.65 7.36
CA LYS A 522 18.54 -56.12 7.50
C LYS A 522 19.97 -56.59 7.80
N GLU A 523 20.98 -56.01 7.14
CA GLU A 523 22.38 -56.31 7.43
C GLU A 523 22.80 -55.85 8.83
N ALA A 524 22.27 -54.70 9.31
CA ALA A 524 22.46 -54.27 10.69
C ALA A 524 21.87 -55.27 11.70
N GLN A 525 20.63 -55.74 11.46
CA GLN A 525 19.98 -56.76 12.28
C GLN A 525 20.77 -58.09 12.29
N ALA A 526 21.28 -58.51 11.13
CA ALA A 526 22.11 -59.71 11.01
C ALA A 526 23.46 -59.56 11.74
N ALA A 527 24.13 -58.41 11.62
CA ALA A 527 25.37 -58.10 12.33
C ALA A 527 25.16 -58.08 13.85
N PHE A 528 24.06 -57.48 14.32
CA PHE A 528 23.66 -57.49 15.73
C PHE A 528 23.44 -58.92 16.26
N ALA A 529 22.76 -59.78 15.50
CA ALA A 529 22.53 -61.19 15.86
C ALA A 529 23.84 -61.99 15.94
N ARG A 530 24.81 -61.69 15.06
CA ARG A 530 26.18 -62.27 15.08
C ARG A 530 27.07 -61.68 16.18
N LYS A 531 26.59 -60.69 16.94
CA LYS A 531 27.33 -59.93 17.96
C LYS A 531 28.51 -59.12 17.40
N ASP A 532 28.43 -58.76 16.12
CA ASP A 532 29.37 -57.87 15.44
C ASP A 532 28.83 -56.43 15.49
N TYR A 533 29.07 -55.76 16.62
CA TYR A 533 28.44 -54.48 16.94
C TYR A 533 29.03 -53.29 16.18
N GLU A 534 30.30 -53.36 15.75
CA GLU A 534 30.90 -52.33 14.89
C GLU A 534 30.33 -52.37 13.47
N MET A 535 30.10 -53.58 12.94
CA MET A 535 29.42 -53.75 11.66
C MET A 535 27.95 -53.33 11.75
N CYS A 536 27.27 -53.64 12.87
CA CYS A 536 25.92 -53.17 13.15
C CYS A 536 25.81 -51.64 13.13
N ASP A 537 26.70 -50.95 13.85
CA ASP A 537 26.74 -49.47 13.93
C ASP A 537 26.90 -48.82 12.54
N ARG A 538 27.81 -49.37 11.72
CA ARG A 538 28.04 -48.90 10.35
C ARG A 538 26.79 -49.04 9.47
N HIS A 539 26.13 -50.19 9.53
CA HIS A 539 24.91 -50.43 8.76
C HIS A 539 23.72 -49.60 9.27
N CYS A 540 23.60 -49.35 10.58
CA CYS A 540 22.61 -48.43 11.15
C CYS A 540 22.81 -46.99 10.67
N SER A 541 24.05 -46.48 10.72
CA SER A 541 24.36 -45.12 10.25
C SER A 541 24.03 -44.95 8.75
N GLU A 542 24.35 -45.94 7.93
CA GLU A 542 24.05 -45.91 6.50
C GLU A 542 22.54 -46.03 6.23
N THR A 543 21.81 -46.82 7.03
CA THR A 543 20.34 -46.91 6.99
C THR A 543 19.69 -45.55 7.22
N VAL A 544 20.07 -44.84 8.29
CA VAL A 544 19.54 -43.51 8.64
C VAL A 544 19.84 -42.50 7.54
N ARG A 545 21.06 -42.53 6.97
CA ARG A 545 21.45 -41.65 5.86
C ARG A 545 20.58 -41.84 4.63
N LEU A 546 20.33 -43.10 4.23
CA LEU A 546 19.53 -43.44 3.06
C LEU A 546 18.03 -43.16 3.27
N ALA A 547 17.49 -43.44 4.46
CA ALA A 547 16.11 -43.13 4.81
C ALA A 547 15.81 -41.61 4.75
N ASN A 548 16.72 -40.78 5.28
CA ASN A 548 16.59 -39.33 5.19
C ASN A 548 16.67 -38.81 3.75
N ARG A 549 17.57 -39.35 2.93
CA ARG A 549 17.66 -39.02 1.49
C ARG A 549 16.39 -39.37 0.72
N ALA A 550 15.80 -40.53 1.00
CA ALA A 550 14.53 -40.95 0.39
C ALA A 550 13.39 -39.98 0.76
N ARG A 551 13.30 -39.56 2.02
CA ARG A 551 12.31 -38.57 2.48
C ARG A 551 12.48 -37.22 1.79
N GLU A 552 13.70 -36.69 1.73
CA GLU A 552 13.97 -35.43 1.03
C GLU A 552 13.65 -35.50 -0.46
N ALA A 553 13.92 -36.64 -1.12
CA ALA A 553 13.57 -36.84 -2.52
C ALA A 553 12.05 -36.85 -2.74
N ALA A 554 11.29 -37.48 -1.85
CA ALA A 554 9.83 -37.46 -1.87
C ALA A 554 9.27 -36.05 -1.65
N ASP A 555 9.80 -35.29 -0.70
CA ASP A 555 9.36 -33.91 -0.45
C ASP A 555 9.64 -32.99 -1.64
N ARG A 556 10.83 -33.10 -2.26
CA ARG A 556 11.15 -32.38 -3.51
C ARG A 556 10.18 -32.73 -4.63
N TYR A 557 9.87 -34.01 -4.82
CA TYR A 557 8.93 -34.47 -5.84
C TYR A 557 7.51 -33.94 -5.61
N LYS A 558 7.01 -33.95 -4.36
CA LYS A 558 5.72 -33.37 -3.97
C LYS A 558 5.65 -31.87 -4.25
N GLN A 559 6.72 -31.13 -3.96
CA GLN A 559 6.78 -29.70 -4.22
C GLN A 559 6.74 -29.40 -5.72
N VAL A 560 7.56 -30.07 -6.54
CA VAL A 560 7.57 -29.87 -8.01
C VAL A 560 6.22 -30.22 -8.64
N ARG A 561 5.56 -31.28 -8.15
CA ARG A 561 4.19 -31.63 -8.58
C ARG A 561 3.18 -30.52 -8.23
N LYS A 562 3.24 -29.98 -7.02
CA LYS A 562 2.35 -28.91 -6.57
C LYS A 562 2.52 -27.65 -7.41
N ASP A 563 3.76 -27.27 -7.70
CA ASP A 563 4.08 -26.10 -8.51
C ASP A 563 3.56 -26.27 -9.95
N ALA A 564 3.75 -27.45 -10.56
CA ALA A 564 3.24 -27.73 -11.90
C ALA A 564 1.70 -27.70 -11.97
N LEU A 565 1.02 -28.25 -10.97
CA LEU A 565 -0.46 -28.19 -10.88
C LEU A 565 -0.96 -26.75 -10.77
N PHE A 566 -0.27 -25.91 -10.00
CA PHE A 566 -0.61 -24.51 -9.85
C PHE A 566 -0.44 -23.73 -11.15
N GLU A 567 0.69 -23.87 -11.85
CA GLU A 567 0.94 -23.14 -13.09
C GLU A 567 0.01 -23.54 -14.23
N VAL A 568 -0.31 -24.83 -14.36
CA VAL A 568 -1.29 -25.30 -15.36
C VAL A 568 -2.67 -24.74 -15.04
N SER A 569 -3.09 -24.75 -13.77
CA SER A 569 -4.36 -24.14 -13.35
C SER A 569 -4.41 -22.63 -13.65
N ASN A 570 -3.30 -21.91 -13.51
CA ASN A 570 -3.24 -20.49 -13.86
C ASN A 570 -3.37 -20.29 -15.38
N ALA A 571 -2.65 -21.08 -16.17
CA ALA A 571 -2.72 -21.02 -17.63
C ALA A 571 -4.14 -21.32 -18.14
N GLU A 572 -4.86 -22.26 -17.54
CA GLU A 572 -6.28 -22.53 -17.85
C GLU A 572 -7.18 -21.32 -17.58
N SER A 573 -7.00 -20.67 -16.42
CA SER A 573 -7.75 -19.49 -16.02
C SER A 573 -7.48 -18.31 -16.95
N GLU A 574 -6.22 -18.06 -17.29
CA GLU A 574 -5.84 -17.01 -18.22
C GLU A 574 -6.37 -17.25 -19.63
N MET A 575 -6.31 -18.50 -20.12
CA MET A 575 -6.89 -18.87 -21.42
C MET A 575 -8.39 -18.66 -21.46
N ARG A 576 -9.12 -18.96 -20.36
CA ARG A 576 -10.55 -18.70 -20.26
C ARG A 576 -10.84 -17.20 -20.34
N SER A 577 -10.14 -16.40 -19.52
CA SER A 577 -10.26 -14.94 -19.53
C SER A 577 -9.90 -14.35 -20.89
N PHE A 578 -8.88 -14.88 -21.57
CA PHE A 578 -8.49 -14.43 -22.89
C PHE A 578 -9.57 -14.70 -23.93
N ARG A 579 -10.22 -15.87 -23.91
CA ARG A 579 -11.35 -16.22 -24.80
C ARG A 579 -12.58 -15.34 -24.62
N GLU A 580 -12.79 -14.84 -23.41
CA GLU A 580 -13.90 -13.94 -23.07
C GLU A 580 -13.59 -12.47 -23.37
N SER A 581 -12.36 -12.15 -23.76
CA SER A 581 -11.93 -10.78 -24.05
C SER A 581 -12.23 -10.35 -25.47
N ASP A 582 -12.45 -9.05 -25.68
CA ASP A 582 -12.65 -8.44 -26.99
C ASP A 582 -11.45 -8.65 -27.94
N ILE A 583 -10.27 -8.92 -27.36
CA ILE A 583 -9.00 -9.18 -28.05
C ILE A 583 -9.02 -10.55 -28.77
N PHE A 584 -9.80 -11.51 -28.27
CA PHE A 584 -9.84 -12.88 -28.78
C PHE A 584 -10.15 -12.94 -30.28
N SER A 585 -11.09 -12.10 -30.73
CA SER A 585 -11.50 -12.03 -32.13
C SER A 585 -10.34 -11.78 -33.10
N ARG A 586 -9.30 -11.08 -32.64
CA ARG A 586 -8.12 -10.70 -33.42
C ARG A 586 -7.05 -11.80 -33.48
N PHE A 587 -6.95 -12.62 -32.44
CA PHE A 587 -5.93 -13.67 -32.29
C PHE A 587 -6.57 -15.07 -32.21
N ALA A 588 -7.73 -15.26 -32.83
CA ALA A 588 -8.52 -16.47 -32.67
C ALA A 588 -7.78 -17.74 -33.13
N ASP A 589 -6.92 -17.63 -34.15
CA ASP A 589 -6.13 -18.76 -34.65
C ASP A 589 -4.93 -19.07 -33.74
N ASP A 590 -4.21 -18.07 -33.24
CA ASP A 590 -3.14 -18.26 -32.25
C ASP A 590 -3.70 -18.83 -30.94
N ALA A 591 -4.90 -18.40 -30.54
CA ALA A 591 -5.59 -18.90 -29.35
C ALA A 591 -6.01 -20.38 -29.48
N LYS A 592 -6.24 -20.87 -30.71
CA LYS A 592 -6.43 -22.32 -30.95
C LYS A 592 -5.12 -23.07 -30.73
N GLU A 593 -4.00 -22.53 -31.20
CA GLU A 593 -2.67 -23.12 -30.98
C GLU A 593 -2.32 -23.23 -29.49
N LEU A 594 -2.56 -22.17 -28.73
CA LEU A 594 -2.42 -22.18 -27.26
C LEU A 594 -3.33 -23.21 -26.58
N GLY A 595 -4.50 -23.50 -27.15
CA GLY A 595 -5.37 -24.58 -26.69
C GLY A 595 -4.70 -25.95 -26.78
N PHE A 596 -4.00 -26.25 -27.87
CA PHE A 596 -3.24 -27.50 -28.03
C PHE A 596 -2.07 -27.61 -27.05
N TYR A 597 -1.37 -26.49 -26.79
CA TYR A 597 -0.32 -26.49 -25.77
C TYR A 597 -0.88 -26.73 -24.36
N LEU A 598 -2.06 -26.19 -24.06
CA LEU A 598 -2.71 -26.41 -22.76
C LEU A 598 -3.08 -27.89 -22.58
N GLU A 599 -3.63 -28.53 -23.60
CA GLU A 599 -3.90 -29.98 -23.60
C GLU A 599 -2.60 -30.78 -23.39
N ARG A 600 -1.50 -30.37 -24.03
CA ARG A 600 -0.19 -30.99 -23.87
C ARG A 600 0.38 -30.81 -22.46
N ALA A 601 0.14 -29.67 -21.81
CA ALA A 601 0.54 -29.44 -20.42
C ALA A 601 -0.26 -30.32 -19.45
N GLN A 602 -1.57 -30.47 -19.68
CA GLN A 602 -2.43 -31.39 -18.93
C GLN A 602 -1.99 -32.85 -19.11
N ASP A 603 -1.65 -33.24 -20.33
CA ASP A 603 -1.13 -34.58 -20.63
C ASP A 603 0.22 -34.84 -19.95
N ALA A 604 1.10 -33.84 -19.91
CA ALA A 604 2.36 -33.91 -19.18
C ALA A 604 2.14 -34.08 -17.65
N LEU A 605 1.11 -33.46 -17.06
CA LEU A 605 0.73 -33.70 -15.65
C LEU A 605 0.29 -35.15 -15.41
N ILE A 606 -0.53 -35.69 -16.31
CA ILE A 606 -1.02 -37.09 -16.24
C ILE A 606 0.16 -38.07 -16.30
N HIS A 607 1.16 -37.78 -17.13
CA HIS A 607 2.35 -38.61 -17.31
C HIS A 607 3.49 -38.30 -16.31
N HIS A 608 3.22 -37.52 -15.26
CA HIS A 608 4.20 -37.13 -14.23
C HIS A 608 5.44 -36.38 -14.78
N GLN A 609 5.29 -35.66 -15.89
CA GLN A 609 6.29 -34.80 -16.50
C GLN A 609 6.12 -33.35 -15.99
N PHE A 610 6.24 -33.16 -14.68
CA PHE A 610 5.87 -31.90 -14.03
C PHE A 610 6.69 -30.68 -14.46
N VAL A 611 7.99 -30.86 -14.73
CA VAL A 611 8.85 -29.76 -15.23
C VAL A 611 8.38 -29.30 -16.60
N LEU A 612 8.12 -30.25 -17.51
CA LEU A 612 7.61 -29.95 -18.85
C LEU A 612 6.22 -29.32 -18.79
N ALA A 613 5.33 -29.83 -17.95
CA ALA A 613 3.98 -29.26 -17.76
C ALA A 613 4.04 -27.80 -17.31
N LYS A 614 4.96 -27.50 -16.39
CA LYS A 614 5.21 -26.14 -15.91
C LYS A 614 5.74 -25.22 -17.02
N GLU A 615 6.78 -25.66 -17.75
CA GLU A 615 7.38 -24.87 -18.84
C GLU A 615 6.33 -24.51 -19.91
N ILE A 616 5.51 -25.48 -20.33
CA ILE A 616 4.45 -25.25 -21.31
C ILE A 616 3.40 -24.25 -20.77
N ALA A 617 3.03 -24.35 -19.49
CA ALA A 617 2.06 -23.43 -18.88
C ALA A 617 2.58 -21.99 -18.83
N GLU A 618 3.85 -21.79 -18.48
CA GLU A 618 4.49 -20.47 -18.45
C GLU A 618 4.56 -19.86 -19.86
N ASP A 619 4.87 -20.66 -20.89
CA ASP A 619 4.91 -20.21 -22.29
C ASP A 619 3.54 -19.74 -22.81
N ILE A 620 2.47 -20.42 -22.40
CA ILE A 620 1.09 -20.01 -22.73
C ILE A 620 0.79 -18.63 -22.13
N GLN A 621 1.05 -18.43 -20.83
CA GLN A 621 0.82 -17.17 -20.13
C GLN A 621 1.64 -16.03 -20.77
N ASN A 622 2.91 -16.29 -21.09
CA ASN A 622 3.80 -15.34 -21.77
C ASN A 622 3.28 -14.94 -23.16
N SER A 623 2.71 -15.88 -23.90
CA SER A 623 2.15 -15.64 -25.24
C SER A 623 0.89 -14.79 -25.17
N ILE A 624 -0.03 -15.09 -24.24
CA ILE A 624 -1.24 -14.28 -24.00
C ILE A 624 -0.87 -12.84 -23.64
N ARG A 625 0.16 -12.64 -22.80
CA ARG A 625 0.64 -11.31 -22.45
C ARG A 625 1.13 -10.53 -23.68
N ARG A 626 1.90 -11.17 -24.57
CA ARG A 626 2.37 -10.53 -25.82
C ARG A 626 1.22 -10.13 -26.74
N PHE A 627 0.16 -10.94 -26.85
CA PHE A 627 -1.02 -10.59 -27.64
C PHE A 627 -1.72 -9.35 -27.12
N LYS A 628 -1.90 -9.25 -25.79
CA LYS A 628 -2.46 -8.05 -25.16
C LYS A 628 -1.60 -6.81 -25.44
N GLU A 629 -0.29 -6.90 -25.26
CA GLU A 629 0.64 -5.80 -25.53
C GLU A 629 0.60 -5.32 -26.99
N ASN A 630 0.58 -6.24 -27.95
CA ASN A 630 0.51 -5.90 -29.37
C ASN A 630 -0.81 -5.23 -29.74
N TYR A 631 -1.93 -5.71 -29.20
CA TYR A 631 -3.25 -5.12 -29.41
C TYR A 631 -3.32 -3.67 -28.89
N HIS A 632 -2.73 -3.40 -27.72
CA HIS A 632 -2.67 -2.04 -27.18
C HIS A 632 -1.85 -1.10 -28.07
N LYS A 633 -0.69 -1.53 -28.56
CA LYS A 633 0.16 -0.72 -29.45
C LYS A 633 -0.52 -0.35 -30.78
N GLU A 634 -1.26 -1.28 -31.38
CA GLU A 634 -2.02 -1.01 -32.62
C GLU A 634 -3.07 0.08 -32.40
N ARG A 635 -3.80 0.01 -31.28
CA ARG A 635 -4.83 0.99 -30.94
C ARG A 635 -4.26 2.36 -30.59
N GLU A 636 -3.07 2.41 -30.00
CA GLU A 636 -2.37 3.67 -29.79
C GLU A 636 -1.96 4.35 -31.10
N SER A 637 -1.50 3.58 -32.07
CA SER A 637 -1.15 4.10 -33.39
C SER A 637 -2.36 4.70 -34.14
N GLU A 638 -3.56 4.14 -33.95
CA GLU A 638 -4.79 4.66 -34.56
C GLU A 638 -5.17 6.05 -34.04
N VAL A 639 -5.03 6.28 -32.72
CA VAL A 639 -5.32 7.58 -32.09
C VAL A 639 -4.35 8.65 -32.56
N LEU A 640 -3.05 8.32 -32.66
CA LEU A 640 -2.04 9.27 -33.14
C LEU A 640 -2.32 9.73 -34.58
N LYS A 641 -2.76 8.82 -35.46
CA LYS A 641 -3.17 9.18 -36.83
C LYS A 641 -4.38 10.10 -36.87
N LEU A 642 -5.37 9.89 -35.99
CA LEU A 642 -6.53 10.76 -35.89
C LEU A 642 -6.16 12.16 -35.41
N ILE A 643 -5.19 12.28 -34.50
CA ILE A 643 -4.67 13.58 -34.04
C ILE A 643 -4.01 14.32 -35.21
N GLU A 644 -3.12 13.65 -35.95
CA GLU A 644 -2.45 14.25 -37.12
C GLU A 644 -3.47 14.75 -38.15
N GLN A 645 -4.49 13.96 -38.46
CA GLN A 645 -5.57 14.36 -39.38
C GLN A 645 -6.35 15.58 -38.87
N SER A 646 -6.66 15.63 -37.58
CA SER A 646 -7.37 16.77 -36.98
C SER A 646 -6.53 18.04 -36.97
N GLU A 647 -5.22 17.95 -36.75
CA GLU A 647 -4.30 19.09 -36.82
C GLU A 647 -4.25 19.71 -38.23
N GLU A 648 -4.18 18.88 -39.26
CA GLU A 648 -4.22 19.34 -40.67
C GLU A 648 -5.53 20.09 -40.99
N LEU A 649 -6.66 19.55 -40.54
CA LEU A 649 -7.98 20.16 -40.76
C LEU A 649 -8.12 21.50 -40.00
N ILE A 650 -7.61 21.60 -38.77
CA ILE A 650 -7.63 22.83 -37.99
C ILE A 650 -6.82 23.93 -38.69
N ILE A 651 -5.64 23.61 -39.23
CA ILE A 651 -4.82 24.56 -39.98
C ILE A 651 -5.59 25.07 -41.21
N ALA A 652 -6.24 24.17 -41.94
CA ALA A 652 -7.08 24.55 -43.09
C ALA A 652 -8.26 25.44 -42.66
N ALA A 653 -8.91 25.15 -41.53
CA ALA A 653 -10.05 25.92 -41.02
C ALA A 653 -9.64 27.32 -40.56
N LEU A 654 -8.49 27.47 -39.91
CA LEU A 654 -7.96 28.79 -39.52
C LEU A 654 -7.56 29.66 -40.72
N ALA A 655 -7.23 29.04 -41.85
CA ALA A 655 -6.93 29.74 -43.10
C ALA A 655 -8.19 30.07 -43.94
N SER A 656 -9.36 29.55 -43.54
CA SER A 656 -10.62 29.80 -44.24
C SER A 656 -11.16 31.22 -43.97
N ASN A 657 -11.89 31.78 -44.93
CA ASN A 657 -12.46 33.12 -44.82
C ASN A 657 -13.80 33.11 -44.04
N THR A 658 -13.79 32.55 -42.83
CA THR A 658 -14.95 32.37 -41.95
C THR A 658 -15.10 33.51 -40.94
N SER A 659 -16.22 33.55 -40.20
CA SER A 659 -16.46 34.63 -39.22
C SER A 659 -15.49 34.54 -38.04
N ALA A 660 -15.19 35.68 -37.42
CA ALA A 660 -14.30 35.76 -36.26
C ALA A 660 -14.74 34.83 -35.10
N ASP A 661 -16.05 34.65 -34.91
CA ASP A 661 -16.60 33.76 -33.89
C ASP A 661 -16.29 32.28 -34.16
N ILE A 662 -16.31 31.88 -35.44
CA ILE A 662 -15.94 30.51 -35.86
C ILE A 662 -14.44 30.29 -35.72
N ILE A 663 -13.62 31.29 -36.07
CA ILE A 663 -12.17 31.23 -35.90
C ILE A 663 -11.80 31.07 -34.42
N MET A 664 -12.46 31.80 -33.52
CA MET A 664 -12.26 31.64 -32.08
C MET A 664 -12.63 30.23 -31.59
N ALA A 665 -13.75 29.65 -32.07
CA ALA A 665 -14.12 28.28 -31.74
C ALA A 665 -13.09 27.25 -32.25
N VAL A 666 -12.53 27.44 -33.45
CA VAL A 666 -11.46 26.58 -34.00
C VAL A 666 -10.18 26.70 -33.18
N ILE A 667 -9.86 27.88 -32.63
CA ILE A 667 -8.71 28.08 -31.72
C ILE A 667 -8.93 27.32 -30.40
N ASP A 668 -10.14 27.36 -29.84
CA ASP A 668 -10.47 26.62 -28.61
C ASP A 668 -10.33 25.10 -28.82
N PHE A 669 -10.83 24.58 -29.95
CA PHE A 669 -10.67 23.16 -30.30
C PHE A 669 -9.22 22.77 -30.58
N LYS A 670 -8.39 23.69 -31.08
CA LYS A 670 -6.94 23.46 -31.21
C LYS A 670 -6.28 23.30 -29.85
N ALA A 671 -6.63 24.12 -28.87
CA ALA A 671 -6.11 23.99 -27.52
C ALA A 671 -6.57 22.67 -26.87
N GLU A 672 -7.83 22.26 -27.11
CA GLU A 672 -8.36 20.99 -26.64
C GLU A 672 -7.65 19.78 -27.28
N LEU A 673 -7.40 19.79 -28.59
CA LEU A 673 -6.67 18.73 -29.29
C LEU A 673 -5.22 18.59 -28.79
N GLU A 674 -4.53 19.70 -28.50
CA GLU A 674 -3.17 19.69 -27.94
C GLU A 674 -3.12 19.11 -26.52
N LEU A 675 -4.14 19.41 -25.69
CA LEU A 675 -4.29 18.79 -24.38
C LEU A 675 -4.55 17.29 -24.48
N LEU A 676 -5.40 16.86 -25.41
CA LEU A 676 -5.68 15.44 -25.67
C LEU A 676 -4.45 14.71 -26.20
N LYS A 677 -3.70 15.31 -27.13
CA LYS A 677 -2.44 14.76 -27.66
C LYS A 677 -1.41 14.59 -26.56
N THR A 678 -1.20 15.63 -25.75
CA THR A 678 -0.25 15.61 -24.65
C THR A 678 -0.65 14.59 -23.58
N GLY A 679 -1.94 14.55 -23.21
CA GLY A 679 -2.48 13.58 -22.26
C GLY A 679 -2.35 12.15 -22.76
N PHE A 680 -2.61 11.91 -24.04
CA PHE A 680 -2.49 10.60 -24.68
C PHE A 680 -1.04 10.11 -24.76
N GLN A 681 -0.12 10.96 -25.25
CA GLN A 681 1.31 10.64 -25.36
C GLN A 681 1.97 10.39 -24.00
N ASN A 682 1.48 11.04 -22.94
CA ASN A 682 1.95 10.86 -21.57
C ASN A 682 1.24 9.71 -20.83
N GLY A 683 0.33 8.97 -21.50
CA GLY A 683 -0.42 7.86 -20.90
C GLY A 683 -1.42 8.28 -19.82
N GLN A 684 -1.82 9.55 -19.79
CA GLN A 684 -2.81 10.10 -18.86
C GLN A 684 -4.26 9.88 -19.33
N ILE A 685 -4.45 9.63 -20.62
CA ILE A 685 -5.75 9.42 -21.26
C ILE A 685 -5.68 8.10 -22.05
N THR A 686 -6.67 7.24 -21.87
CA THR A 686 -6.75 5.94 -22.56
C THR A 686 -7.22 6.11 -24.01
N VAL A 687 -7.05 5.07 -24.84
CA VAL A 687 -7.56 5.06 -26.22
C VAL A 687 -9.08 5.27 -26.24
N GLU A 688 -9.79 4.63 -25.30
CA GLU A 688 -11.25 4.70 -25.14
C GLU A 688 -11.74 6.11 -24.82
N GLU A 689 -10.95 6.89 -24.09
CA GLU A 689 -11.28 8.26 -23.70
C GLU A 689 -10.88 9.26 -24.79
N ALA A 690 -9.71 9.09 -25.40
CA ALA A 690 -9.18 10.03 -26.40
C ALA A 690 -9.92 9.94 -27.73
N LYS A 691 -10.17 8.72 -28.24
CA LYS A 691 -10.69 8.49 -29.60
C LYS A 691 -12.04 9.18 -29.87
N PRO A 692 -13.06 9.10 -29.00
CA PRO A 692 -14.35 9.75 -29.24
C PRO A 692 -14.25 11.28 -29.29
N GLN A 693 -13.42 11.87 -28.43
CA GLN A 693 -13.23 13.32 -28.35
C GLN A 693 -12.49 13.85 -29.58
N ILE A 694 -11.44 13.16 -30.02
CA ILE A 694 -10.70 13.53 -31.23
C ILE A 694 -11.59 13.43 -32.48
N VAL A 695 -12.43 12.39 -32.57
CA VAL A 695 -13.42 12.25 -33.66
C VAL A 695 -14.43 13.40 -33.63
N GLN A 696 -14.94 13.77 -32.45
CA GLN A 696 -15.86 14.89 -32.31
C GLN A 696 -15.24 16.22 -32.75
N ILE A 697 -13.99 16.49 -32.38
CA ILE A 697 -13.23 17.67 -32.83
C ILE A 697 -13.10 17.62 -34.35
N LYS A 698 -12.66 16.49 -34.90
CA LYS A 698 -12.47 16.31 -36.34
C LYS A 698 -13.77 16.59 -37.12
N ASP A 699 -14.87 15.97 -36.71
CA ASP A 699 -16.18 16.11 -37.37
C ASP A 699 -16.70 17.56 -37.31
N PHE A 700 -16.47 18.26 -36.21
CA PHE A 700 -16.81 19.67 -36.09
C PHE A 700 -16.00 20.54 -37.07
N ILE A 701 -14.68 20.34 -37.14
CA ILE A 701 -13.80 21.11 -38.02
C ILE A 701 -14.09 20.81 -39.50
N ASP A 702 -14.40 19.56 -39.83
CA ASP A 702 -14.87 19.16 -41.17
C ASP A 702 -16.16 19.90 -41.54
N GLU A 703 -17.12 20.04 -40.61
CA GLU A 703 -18.35 20.80 -40.86
C GLU A 703 -18.09 22.30 -41.03
N VAL A 704 -17.17 22.88 -40.26
CA VAL A 704 -16.74 24.29 -40.44
C VAL A 704 -16.16 24.52 -41.83
N LEU A 705 -15.29 23.63 -42.28
CA LEU A 705 -14.70 23.68 -43.63
C LEU A 705 -15.77 23.47 -44.72
N ARG A 706 -16.78 22.65 -44.45
CA ARG A 706 -17.93 22.44 -45.35
C ARG A 706 -18.80 23.69 -45.45
N ILE A 707 -19.12 24.33 -44.34
CA ILE A 707 -19.89 25.59 -44.29
C ILE A 707 -19.13 26.72 -44.98
N GLY A 708 -17.80 26.77 -44.82
CA GLY A 708 -16.93 27.74 -45.49
C GLY A 708 -16.79 27.53 -47.00
N SER A 709 -17.16 26.35 -47.53
CA SER A 709 -17.05 25.99 -48.95
C SER A 709 -18.40 25.91 -49.68
N SER A 710 -19.53 25.86 -48.97
CA SER A 710 -20.86 25.94 -49.58
C SER A 710 -21.31 27.39 -49.78
N GLU A 711 -21.33 27.85 -51.03
CA GLU A 711 -22.22 28.94 -51.43
C GLU A 711 -23.68 28.54 -51.12
N GLU A 712 -24.45 29.48 -50.57
CA GLU A 712 -25.92 29.44 -50.32
C GLU A 712 -26.46 28.66 -49.10
N THR A 713 -26.62 29.36 -47.97
CA THR A 713 -27.92 29.83 -47.40
C THR A 713 -27.85 29.97 -45.87
N ALA A 714 -27.47 31.16 -45.39
CA ALA A 714 -27.74 31.60 -44.01
C ALA A 714 -28.57 32.90 -44.04
N PRO A 715 -29.55 33.07 -43.14
CA PRO A 715 -30.39 34.25 -43.11
C PRO A 715 -29.60 35.49 -42.66
N ARG A 716 -29.84 36.59 -43.37
CA ARG A 716 -29.20 37.91 -43.25
C ARG A 716 -28.99 38.38 -41.80
N THR A 717 -27.75 38.74 -41.46
CA THR A 717 -27.40 39.93 -40.65
C THR A 717 -25.95 40.40 -40.88
N GLY A 718 -25.64 40.78 -42.12
CA GLY A 718 -24.49 41.66 -42.41
C GLY A 718 -24.78 43.12 -42.09
N ARG A 719 -25.07 43.45 -40.81
CA ARG A 719 -25.14 44.86 -40.39
C ARG A 719 -23.85 45.19 -39.65
N LYS A 720 -23.10 46.19 -40.16
CA LYS A 720 -22.00 46.82 -39.41
C LYS A 720 -22.51 47.18 -38.01
N LYS A 721 -21.76 46.80 -36.97
CA LYS A 721 -22.12 47.12 -35.57
C LYS A 721 -22.32 48.64 -35.46
N THR A 722 -23.42 49.06 -34.85
CA THR A 722 -23.70 50.49 -34.65
C THR A 722 -22.77 51.06 -33.58
N PHE A 723 -22.52 52.38 -33.58
CA PHE A 723 -21.67 53.00 -32.56
C PHE A 723 -22.22 52.82 -31.13
N TYR A 724 -23.54 52.67 -30.98
CA TYR A 724 -24.20 52.33 -29.73
C TYR A 724 -23.87 50.90 -29.27
N GLU A 725 -23.87 49.93 -30.19
CA GLU A 725 -23.47 48.55 -29.93
C GLU A 725 -21.98 48.43 -29.60
N ILE A 726 -21.12 49.24 -30.24
CA ILE A 726 -19.67 49.28 -29.95
C ILE A 726 -19.40 49.73 -28.52
N LEU A 727 -20.14 50.74 -28.03
CA LEU A 727 -20.05 51.21 -26.64
C LEU A 727 -20.91 50.40 -25.65
N GLY A 728 -21.72 49.44 -26.11
CA GLY A 728 -22.58 48.63 -25.24
C GLY A 728 -23.70 49.43 -24.56
N VAL A 729 -24.16 50.51 -25.18
CA VAL A 729 -25.25 51.37 -24.68
C VAL A 729 -26.46 51.29 -25.61
N LYS A 730 -27.66 51.57 -25.08
CA LYS A 730 -28.88 51.64 -25.90
C LYS A 730 -28.88 52.89 -26.79
N GLU A 731 -29.60 52.87 -27.92
CA GLU A 731 -29.69 54.01 -28.84
C GLU A 731 -30.31 55.28 -28.20
N ASP A 732 -31.11 55.11 -27.14
CA ASP A 732 -31.72 56.19 -26.36
C ASP A 732 -30.82 56.72 -25.22
N ALA A 733 -29.57 56.23 -25.10
CA ALA A 733 -28.66 56.62 -24.03
C ALA A 733 -28.41 58.14 -23.98
N THR A 734 -28.35 58.68 -22.76
CA THR A 734 -28.04 60.10 -22.51
C THR A 734 -26.55 60.38 -22.68
N VAL A 735 -26.20 61.66 -22.86
CA VAL A 735 -24.80 62.08 -23.01
C VAL A 735 -23.97 61.69 -21.78
N GLU A 736 -24.55 61.75 -20.58
CA GLU A 736 -23.91 61.34 -19.33
C GLU A 736 -23.65 59.83 -19.28
N GLN A 737 -24.58 59.02 -19.79
CA GLN A 737 -24.44 57.56 -19.85
C GLN A 737 -23.35 57.15 -20.85
N ILE A 738 -23.32 57.78 -22.04
CA ILE A 738 -22.29 57.58 -23.06
C ILE A 738 -20.91 57.95 -22.51
N LYS A 739 -20.76 59.11 -21.85
CA LYS A 739 -19.51 59.55 -21.21
C LYS A 739 -19.06 58.62 -20.08
N SER A 740 -19.99 58.10 -19.28
CA SER A 740 -19.69 57.20 -18.17
C SER A 740 -19.14 55.86 -18.66
N VAL A 741 -19.76 55.28 -19.69
CA VAL A 741 -19.33 54.00 -20.28
C VAL A 741 -18.02 54.15 -21.05
N TYR A 742 -17.85 55.24 -21.80
CA TYR A 742 -16.59 55.56 -22.47
C TYR A 742 -15.41 55.66 -21.49
N ARG A 743 -15.57 56.34 -20.34
CA ARG A 743 -14.51 56.43 -19.31
C ARG A 743 -14.12 55.06 -18.76
N LYS A 744 -15.11 54.19 -18.50
CA LYS A 744 -14.85 52.83 -18.01
C LYS A 744 -14.12 51.97 -19.04
N LEU A 745 -14.59 51.97 -20.28
CA LEU A 745 -13.98 51.19 -21.37
C LEU A 745 -12.57 51.71 -21.72
N SER A 746 -12.38 53.03 -21.74
CA SER A 746 -11.07 53.64 -21.99
C SER A 746 -10.04 53.31 -20.91
N MET A 747 -10.44 53.16 -19.65
CA MET A 747 -9.55 52.69 -18.58
C MET A 747 -9.18 51.21 -18.71
N ILE A 748 -10.11 50.38 -19.18
CA ILE A 748 -9.90 48.92 -19.34
C ILE A 748 -8.99 48.62 -20.53
N TYR A 749 -9.15 49.35 -21.63
CA TYR A 749 -8.44 49.09 -22.89
C TYR A 749 -7.32 50.10 -23.17
N HIS A 750 -6.86 50.87 -22.18
CA HIS A 750 -5.82 51.88 -22.38
C HIS A 750 -4.47 51.24 -22.79
N PRO A 751 -3.80 51.70 -23.86
CA PRO A 751 -2.54 51.11 -24.32
C PRO A 751 -1.41 51.18 -23.28
N ASP A 752 -1.30 52.27 -22.49
CA ASP A 752 -0.28 52.38 -21.43
C ASP A 752 -0.49 51.44 -20.23
N MET A 753 -1.72 50.94 -20.00
CA MET A 753 -2.04 50.10 -18.84
C MET A 753 -1.91 48.60 -19.15
N ASN A 754 -1.82 48.22 -20.44
CA ASN A 754 -1.86 46.85 -20.92
C ASN A 754 -0.67 46.50 -21.84
N ALA A 755 0.48 47.19 -21.68
CA ALA A 755 1.61 47.12 -22.61
C ALA A 755 2.43 45.81 -22.58
N SER A 756 2.11 44.84 -21.70
CA SER A 756 2.93 43.62 -21.50
C SER A 756 2.20 42.27 -21.59
N ASP A 757 0.91 42.24 -21.94
CA ASP A 757 0.11 40.99 -21.99
C ASP A 757 -0.43 40.71 -23.41
N GLU A 758 -0.87 39.48 -23.70
CA GLU A 758 -1.52 39.10 -24.98
C GLU A 758 -2.76 39.95 -25.32
N LEU A 759 -3.32 40.66 -24.34
CA LEU A 759 -4.36 41.67 -24.51
C LEU A 759 -3.91 42.93 -25.28
N GLY A 760 -2.61 43.19 -25.41
CA GLY A 760 -2.07 44.43 -25.98
C GLY A 760 -2.37 44.61 -27.48
N ILE A 761 -2.37 43.54 -28.28
CA ILE A 761 -2.60 43.63 -29.74
C ILE A 761 -4.11 43.74 -30.06
N ALA A 762 -4.96 43.00 -29.34
CA ALA A 762 -6.41 43.07 -29.50
C ALA A 762 -7.02 44.32 -28.85
N GLY A 763 -6.42 44.80 -27.76
CA GLY A 763 -6.83 46.00 -27.04
C GLY A 763 -6.66 47.28 -27.86
N ASP A 764 -5.62 47.36 -28.71
CA ASP A 764 -5.30 48.56 -29.48
C ASP A 764 -6.33 48.86 -30.59
N ASN A 765 -6.76 47.81 -31.30
CA ASN A 765 -7.84 47.93 -32.29
C ASN A 765 -9.20 48.21 -31.61
N ARG A 766 -9.45 47.56 -30.47
CA ARG A 766 -10.69 47.76 -29.71
C ARG A 766 -10.78 49.17 -29.12
N PHE A 767 -9.67 49.72 -28.66
CA PHE A 767 -9.57 51.09 -28.15
C PHE A 767 -9.87 52.12 -29.25
N LYS A 768 -9.34 51.93 -30.45
CA LYS A 768 -9.67 52.78 -31.62
C LYS A 768 -11.16 52.75 -31.97
N GLU A 769 -11.78 51.57 -32.00
CA GLU A 769 -13.23 51.45 -32.24
C GLU A 769 -14.08 52.15 -31.17
N ILE A 770 -13.69 52.04 -29.89
CA ILE A 770 -14.37 52.70 -28.77
C ILE A 770 -14.24 54.22 -28.88
N GLN A 771 -13.08 54.72 -29.28
CA GLN A 771 -12.83 56.14 -29.44
C GLN A 771 -13.62 56.73 -30.61
N GLU A 772 -13.59 56.07 -31.79
CA GLU A 772 -14.36 56.47 -32.97
C GLU A 772 -15.88 56.48 -32.70
N ALA A 773 -16.38 55.46 -32.00
CA ALA A 773 -17.79 55.38 -31.62
C ALA A 773 -18.21 56.50 -30.65
N TYR A 774 -17.36 56.84 -29.69
CA TYR A 774 -17.62 57.93 -28.75
C TYR A 774 -17.64 59.30 -29.44
N GLU A 775 -16.67 59.59 -30.31
CA GLU A 775 -16.59 60.86 -31.05
C GLU A 775 -17.80 61.06 -31.98
N ALA A 776 -18.19 60.01 -32.71
CA ALA A 776 -19.35 60.03 -33.58
C ALA A 776 -20.66 60.30 -32.81
N LEU A 777 -20.87 59.61 -31.67
CA LEU A 777 -22.08 59.76 -30.86
C LEU A 777 -22.15 61.12 -30.13
N MET A 778 -21.01 61.63 -29.68
CA MET A 778 -20.94 62.96 -29.06
C MET A 778 -21.24 64.07 -30.08
N THR A 779 -20.81 63.91 -31.33
CA THR A 779 -21.12 64.83 -32.43
C THR A 779 -22.61 64.78 -32.79
N GLU A 780 -23.20 63.58 -32.85
CA GLU A 780 -24.63 63.41 -33.12
C GLU A 780 -25.52 64.05 -32.04
N LYS A 781 -25.14 63.89 -30.75
CA LYS A 781 -25.91 64.45 -29.62
C LYS A 781 -25.69 65.96 -29.41
N ALA A 782 -24.65 66.55 -29.99
CA ALA A 782 -24.39 68.00 -29.92
C ALA A 782 -25.07 68.80 -31.05
N GLY A 783 -25.48 68.13 -32.13
CA GLY A 783 -26.20 68.73 -33.27
C GLY A 783 -27.72 68.61 -33.23
N LYS A 784 -28.28 68.00 -32.17
CA LYS A 784 -29.71 67.97 -31.81
C LYS A 784 -29.92 68.91 -30.64
#